data_AF-R9XCJ0-F1
#
_entry.id   AF-R9XCJ0-F1
#
_cell.length_a   1.000
_cell.length_b   1.000
_cell.length_c   1.000
_cell.angle_alpha   90.00
_cell.angle_beta   90.00
_cell.angle_gamma   90.00
#
_symmetry.space_group_name_H-M   'P 1'
#
loop_
_entity.id
_entity.type
_entity.pdbx_description
1 polymer ?
#
loop_
_entity_poly.entity_id
_entity_poly.type
_entity_poly.pdbx_seq_one_letter_code
_entity_poly.pdbx_strand_id
1 'polypeptide(L)'
;MITFGVSVPGNGKDVVSGYRLFRYQDDALTPLPITSDNATDRNEMIQKFCYLRPRDRLTIPECQNGGLMDSSDYLLVAKSNGIIEIFRDYQYRVSQRLQLEPNFILTCLPVAHERNTLDLTIAGLEFKDGLLYCCTKDGDLYIFILNLPNDYIQEENIYNPMGMPDLFEIAAPNIRDTSRLEEGILFVYSKFTGRTKLQHICYYCHPMGQQISIYPQLKVLYPSIPYFKPCIYVNLKKEVSNFRINPLDRFSFIAMAPRVPLTIYKIHLPKLFTDFFIKFVKLKRAVLKRSPQEIHDIDEASTSVYRCKFLDFLRFDFRGIQTDMDPRTWNSLMANDYVVELNCSCVWRQRQGNVKDDLYKLFHRQVDIYDEERERPASRGSLTGSMDSSARSSSLRRSILERTIDAVPCYNNSATDRFIRCIRQNTCPVDIRIVNTKLGDDPMSATNEDDHDSNRTSFLTDDYKDMDIITLDKFLCLTAFRPKYIDEPLMKLDSFHSVTKDATNSEARWALMNLSSFKKLFMITNSICMIFDTFGVVLIDRFKVVNSHDLLENDPEAFKIIDFEIGLINDIAVVITHIDKCHDCGGSYNIEFIAIVTTVAGTLSALQGDFYCHERLGKMRCRDKLKINKKHKFLDQIVLLDYEPSRKRSREHTAEDRTKRSKVQY
;
A
#
# COMPACT_ATOMS: atom_id res chain seq x y z
N MET A 1 -13.01 -23.03 -1.69
CA MET A 1 -14.07 -22.02 -1.84
C MET A 1 -13.42 -20.64 -1.69
N ILE A 2 -13.72 -19.68 -2.57
CA ILE A 2 -13.20 -18.30 -2.48
C ILE A 2 -14.39 -17.35 -2.22
N THR A 3 -14.29 -16.47 -1.23
CA THR A 3 -15.27 -15.41 -0.96
C THR A 3 -14.62 -14.04 -1.10
N PHE A 4 -15.26 -13.14 -1.84
CA PHE A 4 -14.72 -11.82 -2.13
C PHE A 4 -15.83 -10.77 -2.32
N GLY A 5 -15.51 -9.52 -2.03
CA GLY A 5 -16.34 -8.36 -2.32
C GLY A 5 -15.92 -7.68 -3.61
N VAL A 6 -16.88 -7.10 -4.33
CA VAL A 6 -16.64 -6.30 -5.55
C VAL A 6 -17.42 -5.00 -5.45
N SER A 7 -16.75 -3.86 -5.62
CA SER A 7 -17.45 -2.58 -5.71
C SER A 7 -18.21 -2.47 -7.03
N VAL A 8 -19.41 -1.91 -6.95
CA VAL A 8 -20.32 -1.71 -8.08
C VAL A 8 -20.76 -0.24 -8.12
N PRO A 9 -19.87 0.70 -8.46
CA PRO A 9 -20.17 2.12 -8.41
C PRO A 9 -21.18 2.53 -9.49
N GLY A 10 -21.93 3.59 -9.20
CA GLY A 10 -22.91 4.21 -10.09
C GLY A 10 -22.39 5.53 -10.65
N ASN A 11 -22.38 5.66 -11.99
CA ASN A 11 -21.98 6.89 -12.70
C ASN A 11 -23.15 7.80 -13.10
N GLY A 12 -24.38 7.45 -12.68
CA GLY A 12 -25.58 8.22 -13.00
C GLY A 12 -26.05 9.03 -11.80
N LYS A 13 -26.65 10.19 -12.05
CA LYS A 13 -27.32 10.97 -11.01
C LYS A 13 -28.41 10.13 -10.35
N ASP A 14 -28.44 10.12 -9.03
CA ASP A 14 -29.34 9.35 -8.17
C ASP A 14 -29.21 7.81 -8.30
N VAL A 15 -28.13 7.33 -8.92
CA VAL A 15 -27.80 5.91 -8.94
C VAL A 15 -27.13 5.53 -7.63
N VAL A 16 -27.67 4.51 -6.99
CA VAL A 16 -27.11 3.90 -5.78
C VAL A 16 -25.84 3.14 -6.15
N SER A 17 -24.69 3.57 -5.63
CA SER A 17 -23.47 2.75 -5.60
C SER A 17 -23.58 1.66 -4.56
N GLY A 18 -22.60 0.79 -4.47
CA GLY A 18 -22.60 -0.25 -3.46
C GLY A 18 -21.51 -1.26 -3.76
N TYR A 19 -21.53 -2.36 -3.02
CA TYR A 19 -20.70 -3.51 -3.31
C TYR A 19 -21.54 -4.77 -3.27
N ARG A 20 -21.04 -5.83 -3.88
CA ARG A 20 -21.66 -7.16 -3.86
C ARG A 20 -20.63 -8.18 -3.42
N LEU A 21 -21.10 -9.18 -2.70
CA LEU A 21 -20.29 -10.34 -2.37
C LEU A 21 -20.55 -11.44 -3.36
N PHE A 22 -19.48 -12.17 -3.65
CA PHE A 22 -19.52 -13.33 -4.50
C PHE A 22 -18.78 -14.46 -3.81
N ARG A 23 -19.23 -15.68 -4.14
CA ARG A 23 -18.55 -16.92 -3.82
C ARG A 23 -18.19 -17.62 -5.12
N TYR A 24 -16.93 -18.00 -5.24
CA TYR A 24 -16.47 -18.94 -6.26
C TYR A 24 -16.29 -20.32 -5.64
N GLN A 25 -17.09 -21.28 -6.11
CA GLN A 25 -17.06 -22.66 -5.66
C GLN A 25 -17.53 -23.57 -6.80
N ASP A 26 -16.88 -24.73 -6.95
CA ASP A 26 -17.22 -25.74 -7.97
C ASP A 26 -17.32 -25.16 -9.39
N ASP A 27 -16.33 -24.33 -9.75
CA ASP A 27 -16.24 -23.60 -11.02
C ASP A 27 -17.40 -22.63 -11.32
N ALA A 28 -18.16 -22.20 -10.31
CA ALA A 28 -19.27 -21.25 -10.46
C ALA A 28 -19.12 -20.01 -9.57
N LEU A 29 -19.36 -18.82 -10.15
CA LEU A 29 -19.49 -17.53 -9.49
C LEU A 29 -20.94 -17.31 -9.07
N THR A 30 -21.17 -17.27 -7.75
CA THR A 30 -22.50 -17.09 -7.18
C THR A 30 -22.55 -15.82 -6.33
N PRO A 31 -23.52 -14.91 -6.57
CA PRO A 31 -23.70 -13.74 -5.71
C PRO A 31 -24.27 -14.18 -4.36
N LEU A 32 -23.71 -13.65 -3.27
CA LEU A 32 -24.26 -13.85 -1.94
C LEU A 32 -25.38 -12.82 -1.66
N PRO A 33 -26.49 -13.22 -1.03
CA PRO A 33 -27.55 -12.30 -0.67
C PRO A 33 -27.06 -11.37 0.44
N ILE A 34 -26.99 -10.08 0.12
CA ILE A 34 -26.71 -9.02 1.09
C ILE A 34 -27.86 -8.03 1.07
N THR A 35 -28.32 -7.68 2.25
CA THR A 35 -29.20 -6.54 2.46
C THR A 35 -28.33 -5.37 2.94
N SER A 36 -28.13 -4.38 2.07
CA SER A 36 -27.47 -3.11 2.40
C SER A 36 -28.49 -1.97 2.38
N ASP A 37 -28.29 -0.95 3.21
CA ASP A 37 -29.07 0.28 3.10
C ASP A 37 -28.63 1.08 1.87
N ASN A 38 -29.54 1.19 0.90
CA ASN A 38 -29.26 1.83 -0.39
C ASN A 38 -29.38 3.36 -0.35
N ALA A 39 -29.88 3.94 0.75
CA ALA A 39 -30.11 5.38 0.85
C ALA A 39 -28.79 6.17 0.95
N THR A 40 -27.80 5.64 1.67
CA THR A 40 -26.52 6.28 1.97
C THR A 40 -25.48 6.20 0.86
N ASP A 41 -25.75 5.37 -0.16
CA ASP A 41 -24.87 5.12 -1.30
C ASP A 41 -25.28 5.89 -2.57
N ARG A 42 -26.25 6.82 -2.47
CA ARG A 42 -26.67 7.64 -3.62
C ARG A 42 -25.66 8.74 -3.90
N ASN A 43 -25.26 8.90 -5.17
CA ASN A 43 -24.34 9.93 -5.64
C ASN A 43 -22.92 9.85 -5.06
N GLU A 44 -22.56 8.72 -4.45
CA GLU A 44 -21.22 8.44 -3.92
C GLU A 44 -20.64 7.22 -4.61
N MET A 45 -19.33 7.04 -4.61
CA MET A 45 -18.64 5.87 -5.15
C MET A 45 -17.81 5.20 -4.07
N ILE A 46 -17.87 3.86 -4.00
CA ILE A 46 -16.94 3.09 -3.17
C ILE A 46 -15.62 2.97 -3.91
N GLN A 47 -14.55 3.51 -3.31
CA GLN A 47 -13.25 3.68 -3.96
C GLN A 47 -12.18 2.72 -3.43
N LYS A 48 -12.25 2.33 -2.14
CA LYS A 48 -11.28 1.40 -1.52
C LYS A 48 -11.93 0.54 -0.45
N PHE A 49 -11.37 -0.66 -0.29
CA PHE A 49 -11.67 -1.59 0.80
C PHE A 49 -10.42 -1.82 1.65
N CYS A 50 -10.62 -2.07 2.93
CA CYS A 50 -9.59 -2.59 3.82
C CYS A 50 -10.25 -3.61 4.74
N TYR A 51 -9.85 -4.87 4.63
CA TYR A 51 -10.40 -5.96 5.45
C TYR A 51 -9.37 -6.36 6.50
N LEU A 52 -9.76 -6.28 7.77
CA LEU A 52 -8.90 -6.51 8.93
C LEU A 52 -9.36 -7.74 9.68
N ARG A 53 -8.42 -8.60 10.05
CA ARG A 53 -8.69 -9.76 10.91
C ARG A 53 -7.48 -10.09 11.79
N PRO A 54 -7.66 -10.85 12.88
CA PRO A 54 -6.53 -11.45 13.58
C PRO A 54 -5.72 -12.35 12.63
N ARG A 55 -4.39 -12.27 12.69
CA ARG A 55 -3.48 -13.08 11.85
C ARG A 55 -3.60 -14.56 12.15
N ASP A 56 -3.35 -14.91 13.42
CA ASP A 56 -3.17 -16.30 13.87
C ASP A 56 -4.36 -16.82 14.69
N ARG A 57 -5.23 -15.92 15.15
CA ARG A 57 -6.39 -16.27 15.99
C ARG A 57 -7.63 -16.47 15.13
N LEU A 58 -8.52 -17.31 15.61
CA LEU A 58 -9.84 -17.50 15.00
C LEU A 58 -10.64 -16.19 15.07
N THR A 59 -11.36 -15.90 13.99
CA THR A 59 -12.34 -14.82 13.97
C THR A 59 -13.57 -15.26 14.75
N ILE A 60 -13.92 -14.53 15.81
CA ILE A 60 -15.05 -14.81 16.69
C ILE A 60 -15.90 -13.54 16.80
N PRO A 61 -17.19 -13.60 16.43
CA PRO A 61 -18.06 -12.44 16.45
C PRO A 61 -18.29 -11.92 17.87
N GLU A 62 -18.64 -10.63 18.03
CA GLU A 62 -18.82 -10.00 19.34
C GLU A 62 -19.75 -10.78 20.26
N CYS A 63 -20.87 -11.24 19.72
CA CYS A 63 -21.91 -11.93 20.50
C CYS A 63 -21.44 -13.26 21.09
N GLN A 64 -20.34 -13.82 20.60
CA GLN A 64 -19.76 -15.10 21.05
C GLN A 64 -18.42 -14.91 21.76
N ASN A 65 -17.83 -13.71 21.72
CA ASN A 65 -16.55 -13.43 22.34
C ASN A 65 -16.73 -13.04 23.81
N GLY A 66 -16.49 -14.01 24.71
CA GLY A 66 -16.50 -13.79 26.17
C GLY A 66 -15.21 -13.18 26.74
N GLY A 67 -14.18 -12.96 25.93
CA GLY A 67 -12.87 -12.46 26.36
C GLY A 67 -12.70 -10.95 26.24
N LEU A 68 -11.63 -10.42 26.85
CA LEU A 68 -11.22 -9.01 26.72
C LEU A 68 -10.43 -8.73 25.43
N MET A 69 -9.99 -9.78 24.74
CA MET A 69 -9.21 -9.68 23.51
C MET A 69 -10.14 -9.57 22.30
N ASP A 70 -9.87 -8.62 21.41
CA ASP A 70 -10.67 -8.48 20.20
C ASP A 70 -10.35 -9.59 19.19
N SER A 71 -11.37 -10.30 18.71
CA SER A 71 -11.26 -11.37 17.70
C SER A 71 -12.25 -11.17 16.54
N SER A 72 -12.86 -9.99 16.41
CA SER A 72 -13.78 -9.68 15.32
C SER A 72 -13.02 -9.42 14.02
N ASP A 73 -13.62 -9.73 12.89
CA ASP A 73 -13.20 -9.18 11.61
C ASP A 73 -13.87 -7.82 11.37
N TYR A 74 -13.17 -6.96 10.63
CA TYR A 74 -13.63 -5.61 10.29
C TYR A 74 -13.48 -5.36 8.80
N LEU A 75 -14.58 -5.03 8.11
CA LEU A 75 -14.53 -4.48 6.76
C LEU A 75 -14.64 -2.96 6.83
N LEU A 76 -13.63 -2.27 6.29
CA LEU A 76 -13.62 -0.84 6.13
C LEU A 76 -13.87 -0.49 4.66
N VAL A 77 -14.86 0.37 4.42
CA VAL A 77 -15.29 0.78 3.08
C VAL A 77 -15.15 2.28 2.94
N ALA A 78 -14.24 2.74 2.08
CA ALA A 78 -14.00 4.16 1.87
C ALA A 78 -14.73 4.67 0.61
N LYS A 79 -15.41 5.81 0.76
CA LYS A 79 -16.29 6.42 -0.23
C LYS A 79 -15.73 7.75 -0.74
N SER A 80 -16.22 8.18 -1.90
CA SER A 80 -15.85 9.44 -2.54
C SER A 80 -16.13 10.68 -1.67
N ASN A 81 -17.11 10.68 -0.78
CA ASN A 81 -17.33 11.80 0.14
C ASN A 81 -16.36 11.89 1.33
N GLY A 82 -15.31 11.06 1.35
CA GLY A 82 -14.37 10.98 2.46
C GLY A 82 -14.90 10.25 3.69
N ILE A 83 -16.03 9.55 3.58
CA ILE A 83 -16.52 8.66 4.63
C ILE A 83 -15.84 7.30 4.54
N ILE A 84 -15.41 6.77 5.68
CA ILE A 84 -15.01 5.37 5.82
C ILE A 84 -16.00 4.69 6.78
N GLU A 85 -16.77 3.75 6.25
CA GLU A 85 -17.66 2.90 7.03
C GLU A 85 -16.88 1.75 7.65
N ILE A 86 -17.11 1.45 8.93
CA ILE A 86 -16.54 0.29 9.61
C ILE A 86 -17.64 -0.71 9.93
N PHE A 87 -17.61 -1.87 9.29
CA PHE A 87 -18.48 -3.01 9.57
C PHE A 87 -17.72 -4.02 10.41
N ARG A 88 -18.23 -4.33 11.60
CA ARG A 88 -17.65 -5.34 12.50
C ARG A 88 -18.41 -6.66 12.38
N ASP A 89 -17.72 -7.78 12.63
CA ASP A 89 -18.26 -9.14 12.56
C ASP A 89 -18.78 -9.44 11.16
N TYR A 90 -18.05 -9.02 10.14
CA TYR A 90 -18.53 -8.96 8.77
C TYR A 90 -18.83 -10.37 8.23
N GLN A 91 -17.90 -11.32 8.36
CA GLN A 91 -18.08 -12.72 7.97
C GLN A 91 -19.30 -13.34 8.66
N TYR A 92 -19.44 -13.11 9.97
CA TYR A 92 -20.58 -13.63 10.74
C TYR A 92 -21.90 -13.07 10.21
N ARG A 93 -22.00 -11.74 10.03
CA ARG A 93 -23.20 -11.09 9.50
C ARG A 93 -23.58 -11.59 8.12
N VAL A 94 -22.61 -11.78 7.23
CA VAL A 94 -22.82 -12.34 5.89
C VAL A 94 -23.33 -13.79 5.99
N SER A 95 -22.69 -14.63 6.81
CA SER A 95 -23.07 -16.04 6.97
C SER A 95 -24.50 -16.22 7.49
N GLN A 96 -24.92 -15.33 8.40
CA GLN A 96 -26.25 -15.32 9.01
C GLN A 96 -27.27 -14.50 8.21
N ARG A 97 -26.88 -13.93 7.07
CA ARG A 97 -27.71 -13.07 6.21
C ARG A 97 -28.33 -11.89 6.98
N LEU A 98 -27.57 -11.34 7.93
CA LEU A 98 -27.96 -10.14 8.66
C LEU A 98 -27.77 -8.92 7.75
N GLN A 99 -28.57 -7.87 8.00
CA GLN A 99 -28.40 -6.60 7.32
C GLN A 99 -27.03 -5.99 7.67
N LEU A 100 -26.31 -5.54 6.64
CA LEU A 100 -25.01 -4.90 6.84
C LEU A 100 -25.22 -3.42 7.10
N GLU A 101 -25.08 -3.04 8.37
CA GLU A 101 -25.05 -1.65 8.82
C GLU A 101 -23.69 -1.33 9.46
N PRO A 102 -23.10 -0.15 9.16
CA PRO A 102 -21.85 0.22 9.78
C PRO A 102 -22.00 0.32 11.31
N ASN A 103 -20.94 -0.02 12.02
CA ASN A 103 -20.87 0.16 13.47
C ASN A 103 -20.30 1.54 13.84
N PHE A 104 -19.39 2.05 13.00
CA PHE A 104 -18.68 3.32 13.22
C PHE A 104 -18.43 4.00 11.89
N ILE A 105 -18.34 5.33 11.91
CA ILE A 105 -17.97 6.14 10.75
C ILE A 105 -16.67 6.90 11.06
N LEU A 106 -15.69 6.82 10.16
CA LEU A 106 -14.54 7.72 10.15
C LEU A 106 -14.71 8.77 9.04
N THR A 107 -14.21 9.98 9.26
CA THR A 107 -14.34 11.08 8.29
C THR A 107 -12.99 11.66 7.88
N CYS A 108 -12.68 11.62 6.60
CA CYS A 108 -11.51 12.26 5.97
C CYS A 108 -11.84 13.69 5.51
N LEU A 109 -12.32 14.53 6.42
CA LEU A 109 -12.74 15.89 6.09
C LEU A 109 -11.61 16.87 6.42
N PRO A 110 -11.06 17.60 5.43
CA PRO A 110 -10.10 18.65 5.70
C PRO A 110 -10.84 19.83 6.34
N VAL A 111 -10.64 20.04 7.64
CA VAL A 111 -11.29 21.15 8.37
C VAL A 111 -10.72 22.52 7.94
N ALA A 112 -9.50 22.56 7.39
CA ALA A 112 -8.79 23.79 6.99
C ALA A 112 -9.04 24.27 5.55
N HIS A 113 -9.75 23.53 4.71
CA HIS A 113 -9.96 23.89 3.31
C HIS A 113 -11.45 24.05 3.03
N GLU A 114 -11.85 25.28 2.68
CA GLU A 114 -13.18 25.58 2.14
C GLU A 114 -13.35 24.87 0.79
N ARG A 115 -13.58 23.56 0.80
CA ARG A 115 -14.05 22.84 -0.39
C ARG A 115 -15.56 22.95 -0.43
N ASN A 116 -16.07 23.55 -1.50
CA ASN A 116 -17.51 23.59 -1.79
C ASN A 116 -18.13 22.21 -2.10
N THR A 117 -17.29 21.16 -2.24
CA THR A 117 -17.71 19.79 -2.54
C THR A 117 -16.97 18.80 -1.65
N LEU A 118 -17.67 17.71 -1.28
CA LEU A 118 -17.11 16.61 -0.49
C LEU A 118 -16.38 15.57 -1.35
N ASP A 119 -16.27 15.76 -2.67
CA ASP A 119 -15.70 14.76 -3.57
C ASP A 119 -14.19 14.66 -3.38
N LEU A 120 -13.77 13.54 -2.83
CA LEU A 120 -12.42 13.13 -2.52
C LEU A 120 -12.14 11.84 -3.28
N THR A 121 -11.07 11.86 -4.07
CA THR A 121 -10.60 10.63 -4.70
C THR A 121 -9.52 10.01 -3.83
N ILE A 122 -9.76 8.79 -3.33
CA ILE A 122 -8.87 8.05 -2.45
C ILE A 122 -7.85 7.27 -3.29
N ALA A 123 -6.56 7.53 -3.06
CA ALA A 123 -5.45 6.83 -3.68
C ALA A 123 -5.15 5.50 -2.97
N GLY A 124 -5.23 5.48 -1.63
CA GLY A 124 -4.93 4.29 -0.84
C GLY A 124 -5.63 4.27 0.53
N LEU A 125 -5.97 3.07 0.99
CA LEU A 125 -6.50 2.80 2.32
C LEU A 125 -5.72 1.61 2.89
N GLU A 126 -4.81 1.87 3.83
CA GLU A 126 -3.90 0.86 4.35
C GLU A 126 -3.83 0.86 5.86
N PHE A 127 -3.76 -0.32 6.46
CA PHE A 127 -3.64 -0.51 7.89
C PHE A 127 -2.32 -1.20 8.24
N LYS A 128 -1.64 -0.68 9.26
CA LYS A 128 -0.48 -1.33 9.85
C LYS A 128 -0.30 -0.93 11.31
N ASP A 129 -0.02 -1.90 12.18
CA ASP A 129 0.37 -1.71 13.59
C ASP A 129 -0.56 -0.78 14.38
N GLY A 130 -1.88 -0.91 14.18
CA GLY A 130 -2.89 -0.09 14.86
C GLY A 130 -3.14 1.27 14.20
N LEU A 131 -2.47 1.60 13.10
CA LEU A 131 -2.68 2.85 12.36
C LEU A 131 -3.36 2.55 11.02
N LEU A 132 -4.46 3.26 10.74
CA LEU A 132 -5.13 3.25 9.45
C LEU A 132 -4.82 4.56 8.71
N TYR A 133 -4.20 4.43 7.55
CA TYR A 133 -3.84 5.50 6.62
C TYR A 133 -4.87 5.57 5.50
N CYS A 134 -5.43 6.75 5.28
CA CYS A 134 -6.23 7.07 4.10
C CYS A 134 -5.56 8.22 3.35
N CYS A 135 -5.06 7.92 2.15
CA CYS A 135 -4.39 8.89 1.29
C CYS A 135 -5.29 9.28 0.12
N THR A 136 -5.48 10.57 -0.12
CA THR A 136 -6.21 11.09 -1.29
C THR A 136 -5.25 11.28 -2.46
N LYS A 137 -5.81 11.37 -3.67
CA LYS A 137 -5.04 11.68 -4.88
C LYS A 137 -4.44 13.07 -4.88
N ASP A 138 -4.98 13.99 -4.07
CA ASP A 138 -4.46 15.35 -3.90
C ASP A 138 -3.24 15.41 -2.95
N GLY A 139 -2.89 14.28 -2.32
CA GLY A 139 -1.78 14.20 -1.36
C GLY A 139 -2.17 14.51 0.08
N ASP A 140 -3.46 14.52 0.41
CA ASP A 140 -3.94 14.62 1.78
C ASP A 140 -3.90 13.24 2.44
N LEU A 141 -3.26 13.15 3.60
CA LEU A 141 -3.10 11.91 4.34
C LEU A 141 -3.79 12.03 5.71
N TYR A 142 -4.77 11.17 5.94
CA TYR A 142 -5.52 11.07 7.18
C TYR A 142 -5.13 9.79 7.91
N ILE A 143 -4.73 9.90 9.17
CA ILE A 143 -4.28 8.76 9.96
C ILE A 143 -5.16 8.61 11.20
N PHE A 144 -5.70 7.42 11.37
CA PHE A 144 -6.54 7.04 12.49
C PHE A 144 -5.79 6.03 13.36
N ILE A 145 -5.77 6.28 14.67
CA ILE A 145 -5.23 5.32 15.64
C ILE A 145 -6.40 4.40 16.05
N LEU A 146 -6.32 3.13 15.70
CA LEU A 146 -7.31 2.11 15.99
C LEU A 146 -6.92 1.31 17.23
N ASN A 147 -7.88 1.06 18.12
CA ASN A 147 -7.72 0.20 19.30
C ASN A 147 -7.89 -1.27 18.91
N LEU A 148 -6.92 -1.78 18.14
CA LEU A 148 -6.82 -3.18 17.78
C LEU A 148 -5.60 -3.82 18.45
N PRO A 149 -5.67 -5.12 18.79
CA PRO A 149 -4.50 -5.89 19.13
C PRO A 149 -3.40 -5.88 18.06
N ASN A 150 -2.15 -6.04 18.48
CA ASN A 150 -0.98 -5.99 17.59
C ASN A 150 -0.93 -7.12 16.56
N ASP A 151 -1.70 -8.19 16.74
CA ASP A 151 -1.74 -9.33 15.80
C ASP A 151 -2.74 -9.14 14.65
N TYR A 152 -3.43 -8.00 14.58
CA TYR A 152 -4.29 -7.69 13.44
C TYR A 152 -3.49 -7.39 12.18
N ILE A 153 -3.98 -7.89 11.06
CA ILE A 153 -3.43 -7.64 9.73
C ILE A 153 -4.52 -7.14 8.79
N GLN A 154 -4.10 -6.43 7.76
CA GLN A 154 -4.91 -6.20 6.57
C GLN A 154 -4.74 -7.37 5.62
N GLU A 155 -5.86 -7.97 5.17
CA GLU A 155 -5.82 -8.98 4.12
C GLU A 155 -5.46 -8.35 2.78
N GLU A 156 -4.55 -9.00 2.07
CA GLU A 156 -4.20 -8.63 0.71
C GLU A 156 -5.11 -9.34 -0.31
N ASN A 157 -5.18 -8.79 -1.52
CA ASN A 157 -5.86 -9.44 -2.65
C ASN A 157 -5.02 -10.59 -3.24
N ILE A 158 -4.24 -11.28 -2.40
CA ILE A 158 -3.52 -12.51 -2.74
C ILE A 158 -3.62 -13.51 -1.59
N TYR A 159 -3.84 -14.77 -1.92
CA TYR A 159 -3.62 -15.90 -1.01
C TYR A 159 -2.48 -16.76 -1.54
N ASN A 160 -1.53 -17.09 -0.67
CA ASN A 160 -0.41 -17.99 -0.96
C ASN A 160 -0.31 -19.10 0.09
N PRO A 161 -0.38 -20.39 -0.30
CA PRO A 161 -0.26 -21.52 0.63
C PRO A 161 1.14 -21.70 1.20
N MET A 162 2.19 -21.15 0.56
CA MET A 162 3.55 -21.12 1.13
C MET A 162 3.73 -20.08 2.23
N GLY A 163 2.68 -19.30 2.53
CA GLY A 163 2.78 -18.08 3.32
C GLY A 163 3.03 -16.86 2.43
N MET A 164 2.82 -15.68 3.01
CA MET A 164 3.16 -14.43 2.34
C MET A 164 4.70 -14.28 2.27
N PRO A 165 5.25 -13.57 1.27
CA PRO A 165 6.66 -13.20 1.25
C PRO A 165 7.07 -12.62 2.61
N ASP A 166 8.32 -12.85 3.03
CA ASP A 166 8.79 -12.48 4.37
C ASP A 166 8.47 -11.01 4.63
N LEU A 167 7.49 -10.80 5.51
CA LEU A 167 7.22 -9.48 6.02
C LEU A 167 8.41 -9.10 6.89
N PHE A 168 8.79 -7.82 6.81
CA PHE A 168 9.78 -7.29 7.74
C PHE A 168 9.29 -7.56 9.17
N GLU A 169 9.96 -8.47 9.87
CA GLU A 169 9.82 -8.59 11.31
C GLU A 169 10.45 -7.33 11.91
N ILE A 170 9.64 -6.29 12.08
CA ILE A 170 10.07 -5.15 12.88
C ILE A 170 10.22 -5.69 14.30
N ALA A 171 11.47 -5.86 14.73
CA ALA A 171 11.76 -6.18 16.13
C ALA A 171 10.99 -5.20 17.01
N ALA A 172 10.21 -5.72 17.96
CA ALA A 172 9.50 -4.88 18.91
C ALA A 172 10.53 -3.92 19.52
N PRO A 173 10.34 -2.59 19.37
CA PRO A 173 11.38 -1.64 19.72
C PRO A 173 11.74 -1.85 21.20
N ASN A 174 13.04 -1.89 21.48
CA ASN A 174 13.56 -2.17 22.81
C ASN A 174 12.90 -1.20 23.80
N ILE A 175 12.26 -1.75 24.85
CA ILE A 175 11.42 -0.97 25.79
C ILE A 175 12.21 0.20 26.41
N ARG A 176 13.54 0.06 26.53
CA ARG A 176 14.43 1.11 27.06
C ARG A 176 14.55 2.33 26.13
N ASP A 177 14.54 2.15 24.81
CA ASP A 177 14.65 3.24 23.83
C ASP A 177 13.28 3.88 23.51
N THR A 178 12.18 3.11 23.62
CA THR A 178 10.81 3.61 23.40
C THR A 178 10.36 4.69 24.39
N SER A 179 11.03 4.84 25.53
CA SER A 179 10.64 5.80 26.57
C SER A 179 11.19 7.22 26.34
N ARG A 180 12.08 7.42 25.35
CA ARG A 180 12.76 8.71 25.11
C ARG A 180 12.42 9.39 23.78
N LEU A 181 11.80 8.68 22.85
CA LEU A 181 11.39 9.19 21.53
C LEU A 181 9.86 9.33 21.45
N GLU A 182 9.38 10.36 20.78
CA GLU A 182 7.95 10.70 20.62
C GLU A 182 7.13 9.52 20.07
N GLU A 183 7.67 8.78 19.10
CA GLU A 183 7.03 7.60 18.53
C GLU A 183 6.83 6.48 19.57
N GLY A 184 7.83 6.25 20.42
CA GLY A 184 7.76 5.24 21.47
C GLY A 184 6.75 5.62 22.56
N ILE A 185 6.66 6.91 22.89
CA ILE A 185 5.61 7.44 23.78
C ILE A 185 4.24 7.17 23.16
N LEU A 186 4.02 7.55 21.90
CA LEU A 186 2.74 7.33 21.23
C LEU A 186 2.36 5.83 21.26
N PHE A 187 3.31 4.94 20.97
CA PHE A 187 3.10 3.48 21.03
C PHE A 187 2.62 3.00 22.39
N VAL A 188 3.26 3.45 23.47
CA VAL A 188 2.89 3.05 24.83
C VAL A 188 1.47 3.49 25.18
N TYR A 189 1.07 4.69 24.75
CA TYR A 189 -0.25 5.23 25.04
C TYR A 189 -1.34 4.76 24.07
N SER A 190 -0.98 4.27 22.89
CA SER A 190 -1.89 3.69 21.88
C SER A 190 -2.03 2.16 21.96
N LYS A 191 -1.43 1.50 22.96
CA LYS A 191 -1.56 0.04 23.13
C LYS A 191 -3.01 -0.37 23.34
N PHE A 192 -3.40 -1.48 22.73
CA PHE A 192 -4.72 -2.08 22.89
C PHE A 192 -5.18 -2.09 24.36
N THR A 193 -6.34 -1.49 24.62
CA THR A 193 -6.83 -1.27 25.99
C THR A 193 -7.83 -2.32 26.46
N GLY A 194 -7.98 -3.40 25.71
CA GLY A 194 -9.07 -4.36 25.87
C GLY A 194 -10.28 -3.99 25.03
N ARG A 195 -11.23 -4.91 24.99
CA ARG A 195 -12.50 -4.78 24.28
C ARG A 195 -13.65 -4.61 25.27
N THR A 196 -14.36 -3.50 25.14
CA THR A 196 -15.65 -3.25 25.78
C THR A 196 -16.54 -2.42 24.86
N LYS A 197 -17.82 -2.22 25.21
CA LYS A 197 -18.71 -1.29 24.47
C LYS A 197 -18.14 0.12 24.31
N LEU A 198 -17.28 0.56 25.23
CA LEU A 198 -16.69 1.90 25.29
C LEU A 198 -15.20 1.92 24.88
N GLN A 199 -14.61 0.75 24.68
CA GLN A 199 -13.23 0.56 24.20
C GLN A 199 -13.27 -0.22 22.89
N HIS A 200 -14.07 0.29 21.95
CA HIS A 200 -14.21 -0.25 20.61
C HIS A 200 -13.04 0.19 19.69
N ILE A 201 -13.06 -0.23 18.43
CA ILE A 201 -12.00 0.01 17.44
C ILE A 201 -11.60 1.50 17.30
N CYS A 202 -12.55 2.44 17.34
CA CYS A 202 -12.28 3.88 17.27
C CYS A 202 -11.93 4.54 18.61
N TYR A 203 -11.57 3.79 19.67
CA TYR A 203 -11.34 4.35 21.01
C TYR A 203 -10.28 5.47 21.05
N TYR A 204 -9.28 5.48 20.18
CA TYR A 204 -8.28 6.55 20.14
C TYR A 204 -8.63 7.70 19.20
N CYS A 205 -9.68 7.56 18.38
CA CYS A 205 -10.12 8.61 17.48
C CYS A 205 -10.91 9.70 18.23
N HIS A 206 -10.91 10.91 17.68
CA HIS A 206 -11.66 12.04 18.25
C HIS A 206 -13.12 11.99 17.78
N PRO A 207 -14.11 12.00 18.69
CA PRO A 207 -15.51 12.06 18.28
C PRO A 207 -15.81 13.40 17.60
N MET A 208 -16.70 13.42 16.60
CA MET A 208 -17.12 14.68 15.98
C MET A 208 -18.04 15.54 16.86
N GLY A 209 -18.79 14.93 17.79
CA GLY A 209 -19.68 15.64 18.71
C GLY A 209 -20.60 16.64 18.02
N GLN A 210 -20.66 17.86 18.54
CA GLN A 210 -21.47 18.93 17.99
C GLN A 210 -21.02 19.39 16.58
N GLN A 211 -19.78 19.11 16.18
CA GLN A 211 -19.27 19.52 14.87
C GLN A 211 -19.90 18.80 13.69
N ILE A 212 -20.60 17.68 13.91
CA ILE A 212 -21.41 17.08 12.85
C ILE A 212 -22.46 18.07 12.31
N SER A 213 -22.85 19.08 13.10
CA SER A 213 -23.74 20.16 12.64
C SER A 213 -23.12 21.08 11.59
N ILE A 214 -21.79 21.17 11.52
CA ILE A 214 -21.06 21.91 10.47
C ILE A 214 -21.21 21.19 9.11
N TYR A 215 -21.46 19.88 9.14
CA TYR A 215 -21.69 19.06 7.96
C TYR A 215 -23.08 18.39 8.04
N PRO A 216 -24.18 19.17 7.89
CA PRO A 216 -25.55 18.67 8.07
C PRO A 216 -25.85 17.42 7.22
N GLN A 217 -25.24 17.33 6.04
CA GLN A 217 -25.35 16.17 5.16
C GLN A 217 -24.91 14.87 5.83
N LEU A 218 -23.88 14.89 6.68
CA LEU A 218 -23.43 13.70 7.39
C LEU A 218 -24.49 13.22 8.36
N LYS A 219 -25.09 14.14 9.13
CA LYS A 219 -26.12 13.81 10.13
C LYS A 219 -27.35 13.13 9.53
N VAL A 220 -27.65 13.41 8.25
CA VAL A 220 -28.76 12.77 7.52
C VAL A 220 -28.39 11.35 7.07
N LEU A 221 -27.13 11.11 6.71
CA LEU A 221 -26.68 9.82 6.18
C LEU A 221 -26.67 8.72 7.26
N TYR A 222 -26.09 8.98 8.44
CA TYR A 222 -26.05 8.00 9.52
C TYR A 222 -26.44 8.61 10.87
N PRO A 223 -27.73 8.91 11.09
CA PRO A 223 -28.18 9.68 12.26
C PRO A 223 -27.91 9.00 13.61
N SER A 224 -27.75 7.68 13.63
CA SER A 224 -27.61 6.88 14.85
C SER A 224 -26.22 6.24 15.02
N ILE A 225 -25.28 6.50 14.11
CA ILE A 225 -23.94 5.89 14.13
C ILE A 225 -22.92 6.94 14.58
N PRO A 226 -21.99 6.60 15.49
CA PRO A 226 -20.97 7.54 15.95
C PRO A 226 -19.93 7.86 14.85
N TYR A 227 -19.56 9.15 14.77
CA TYR A 227 -18.58 9.69 13.83
C TYR A 227 -17.28 10.06 14.52
N PHE A 228 -16.16 9.71 13.89
CA PHE A 228 -14.82 9.99 14.39
C PHE A 228 -13.93 10.67 13.34
N LYS A 229 -13.09 11.57 13.82
CA LYS A 229 -12.10 12.31 13.05
C LYS A 229 -10.74 11.61 13.04
N PRO A 230 -9.88 11.94 12.07
CA PRO A 230 -8.47 11.55 12.09
C PRO A 230 -7.77 12.02 13.36
N CYS A 231 -6.75 11.28 13.78
CA CYS A 231 -5.86 11.68 14.87
C CYS A 231 -4.73 12.59 14.34
N ILE A 232 -4.26 12.31 13.12
CA ILE A 232 -3.16 13.02 12.45
C ILE A 232 -3.57 13.34 11.02
N TYR A 233 -3.16 14.51 10.55
CA TYR A 233 -3.29 14.96 9.17
C TYR A 233 -1.91 15.36 8.62
N VAL A 234 -1.63 15.02 7.36
CA VAL A 234 -0.41 15.43 6.65
C VAL A 234 -0.79 15.83 5.24
N ASN A 235 -0.30 16.96 4.75
CA ASN A 235 -0.50 17.39 3.36
C ASN A 235 0.83 17.35 2.60
N LEU A 236 0.89 16.50 1.58
CA LEU A 236 2.09 16.31 0.74
C LEU A 236 2.33 17.45 -0.25
N LYS A 237 1.31 18.28 -0.50
CA LYS A 237 1.26 19.30 -1.56
C LYS A 237 1.60 18.76 -2.95
N LYS A 238 1.33 17.46 -3.17
CA LYS A 238 1.68 16.71 -4.37
C LYS A 238 0.64 15.67 -4.62
N GLU A 239 0.31 15.48 -5.89
CA GLU A 239 -0.58 14.41 -6.32
C GLU A 239 0.03 13.04 -5.97
N VAL A 240 -0.86 12.08 -5.70
CA VAL A 240 -0.52 10.68 -5.39
C VAL A 240 -1.39 9.77 -6.24
N SER A 241 -0.75 8.85 -6.96
CA SER A 241 -1.44 7.79 -7.72
C SER A 241 -1.40 6.45 -7.00
N ASN A 242 -0.31 6.16 -6.30
CA ASN A 242 -0.11 4.93 -5.56
C ASN A 242 0.58 5.25 -4.23
N PHE A 243 0.17 4.53 -3.19
CA PHE A 243 0.53 4.76 -1.80
C PHE A 243 0.77 3.41 -1.12
N ARG A 244 1.86 3.28 -0.38
CA ARG A 244 2.17 2.12 0.47
C ARG A 244 2.74 2.55 1.80
N ILE A 245 2.28 1.97 2.91
CA ILE A 245 2.97 2.12 4.20
C ILE A 245 4.35 1.47 4.11
N ASN A 246 5.36 2.12 4.67
CA ASN A 246 6.70 1.56 4.70
C ASN A 246 6.74 0.40 5.71
N PRO A 247 7.12 -0.81 5.30
CA PRO A 247 7.06 -1.95 6.18
C PRO A 247 8.13 -1.94 7.28
N LEU A 248 9.14 -1.08 7.21
CA LEU A 248 10.17 -0.94 8.25
C LEU A 248 9.81 0.10 9.31
N ASP A 249 8.90 1.02 9.00
CA ASP A 249 8.62 2.18 9.85
C ASP A 249 7.19 2.65 9.64
N ARG A 250 6.36 2.48 10.68
CA ARG A 250 4.94 2.84 10.66
C ARG A 250 4.67 4.32 10.40
N PHE A 251 5.59 5.24 10.72
CA PHE A 251 5.45 6.68 10.42
C PHE A 251 6.13 7.06 9.10
N SER A 252 6.52 6.08 8.30
CA SER A 252 7.04 6.27 6.96
C SER A 252 6.10 5.64 5.94
N PHE A 253 6.06 6.23 4.75
CA PHE A 253 5.27 5.74 3.64
C PHE A 253 5.95 6.05 2.31
N ILE A 254 5.54 5.32 1.29
CA ILE A 254 6.02 5.43 -0.08
C ILE A 254 4.87 5.96 -0.93
N ALA A 255 5.15 7.00 -1.70
CA ALA A 255 4.17 7.59 -2.62
C ALA A 255 4.79 7.84 -3.99
N MET A 256 3.94 7.75 -5.01
CA MET A 256 4.32 8.04 -6.40
C MET A 256 3.11 8.55 -7.20
N ALA A 257 3.37 9.35 -8.23
CA ALA A 257 2.37 9.86 -9.16
C ALA A 257 2.97 10.03 -10.56
N PRO A 258 2.15 10.20 -11.61
CA PRO A 258 2.65 10.67 -12.90
C PRO A 258 3.50 11.93 -12.66
N ARG A 259 4.79 11.91 -13.03
CA ARG A 259 5.79 12.98 -12.79
C ARG A 259 6.29 13.16 -11.37
N VAL A 260 5.75 12.43 -10.38
CA VAL A 260 6.31 12.38 -9.03
C VAL A 260 7.11 11.09 -8.90
N PRO A 261 8.45 11.17 -8.79
CA PRO A 261 9.27 9.98 -8.64
C PRO A 261 8.92 9.21 -7.37
N LEU A 262 9.20 7.91 -7.37
CA LEU A 262 9.10 7.07 -6.19
C LEU A 262 9.83 7.76 -5.02
N THR A 263 9.08 8.11 -3.98
CA THR A 263 9.60 8.88 -2.85
C THR A 263 9.17 8.22 -1.55
N ILE A 264 10.13 8.04 -0.63
CA ILE A 264 9.88 7.63 0.75
C ILE A 264 9.79 8.89 1.60
N TYR A 265 8.67 9.02 2.32
CA TYR A 265 8.40 10.09 3.25
C TYR A 265 8.46 9.58 4.69
N LYS A 266 8.87 10.45 5.61
CA LYS A 266 8.80 10.20 7.06
C LYS A 266 7.99 11.32 7.71
N ILE A 267 6.98 10.94 8.49
CA ILE A 267 6.18 11.86 9.30
C ILE A 267 6.96 12.15 10.58
N HIS A 268 7.05 13.43 10.92
CA HIS A 268 7.67 13.86 12.17
C HIS A 268 6.59 14.06 13.24
N LEU A 269 6.72 13.33 14.36
CA LEU A 269 5.86 13.53 15.52
C LEU A 269 6.48 14.60 16.44
N PRO A 270 5.89 15.80 16.55
CA PRO A 270 6.36 16.80 17.50
C PRO A 270 5.96 16.39 18.92
N LYS A 271 6.82 16.71 19.89
CA LYS A 271 6.55 16.46 21.33
C LYS A 271 5.18 16.99 21.78
N LEU A 272 4.78 18.16 21.27
CA LEU A 272 3.47 18.75 21.52
C LEU A 272 2.32 17.79 21.19
N PHE A 273 2.40 17.08 20.06
CA PHE A 273 1.39 16.10 19.68
C PHE A 273 1.33 14.93 20.66
N THR A 274 2.49 14.39 21.04
CA THR A 274 2.53 13.27 21.99
C THR A 274 2.01 13.66 23.37
N ASP A 275 2.34 14.86 23.85
CA ASP A 275 1.86 15.39 25.13
C ASP A 275 0.34 15.60 25.08
N PHE A 276 -0.17 16.19 24.00
CA PHE A 276 -1.60 16.30 23.73
C PHE A 276 -2.29 14.92 23.77
N PHE A 277 -1.76 13.94 23.03
CA PHE A 277 -2.35 12.60 22.95
C PHE A 277 -2.39 11.91 24.31
N ILE A 278 -1.32 12.03 25.12
CA ILE A 278 -1.30 11.53 26.50
C ILE A 278 -2.43 12.14 27.33
N LYS A 279 -2.61 13.47 27.25
CA LYS A 279 -3.64 14.18 28.01
C LYS A 279 -5.04 13.78 27.55
N PHE A 280 -5.23 13.60 26.24
CA PHE A 280 -6.48 13.10 25.67
C PHE A 280 -6.82 11.69 26.19
N VAL A 281 -5.88 10.75 26.14
CA VAL A 281 -6.08 9.39 26.66
C VAL A 281 -6.35 9.40 28.17
N LYS A 282 -5.66 10.26 28.93
CA LYS A 282 -5.91 10.43 30.38
C LYS A 282 -7.30 10.98 30.66
N LEU A 283 -7.78 11.95 29.88
CA LEU A 283 -9.14 12.46 29.97
C LEU A 283 -10.15 11.33 29.72
N LYS A 284 -10.01 10.57 28.63
CA LYS A 284 -10.91 9.44 28.33
C LYS A 284 -10.97 8.44 29.49
N ARG A 285 -9.82 8.04 30.02
CA ARG A 285 -9.75 7.12 31.17
C ARG A 285 -10.40 7.71 32.44
N ALA A 286 -10.25 9.01 32.68
CA ALA A 286 -10.85 9.67 33.83
C ALA A 286 -12.37 9.73 33.72
N VAL A 287 -12.89 10.05 32.52
CA VAL A 287 -14.32 10.06 32.24
C VAL A 287 -14.91 8.66 32.40
N LEU A 288 -14.34 7.64 31.74
CA LEU A 288 -14.84 6.27 31.81
C LEU A 288 -14.86 5.70 33.24
N LYS A 289 -13.95 6.14 34.11
CA LYS A 289 -13.95 5.79 35.54
C LYS A 289 -15.06 6.48 36.34
N ARG A 290 -15.44 7.71 35.97
CA ARG A 290 -16.48 8.51 36.67
C ARG A 290 -17.88 8.22 36.13
N SER A 291 -18.00 8.14 34.81
CA SER A 291 -19.23 7.87 34.07
C SER A 291 -18.90 6.91 32.91
N PRO A 292 -19.30 5.64 32.99
CA PRO A 292 -19.05 4.65 31.94
C PRO A 292 -20.01 4.87 30.76
N GLN A 293 -19.81 5.97 30.04
CA GLN A 293 -20.57 6.36 28.86
C GLN A 293 -19.61 6.76 27.72
N GLU A 294 -20.08 6.62 26.48
CA GLU A 294 -19.29 6.99 25.30
C GLU A 294 -19.08 8.50 25.28
N ILE A 295 -17.87 8.92 24.93
CA ILE A 295 -17.54 10.34 24.88
C ILE A 295 -17.95 10.85 23.51
N HIS A 296 -19.04 11.60 23.46
CA HIS A 296 -19.51 12.23 22.23
C HIS A 296 -18.89 13.60 21.99
N ASP A 297 -18.51 14.32 23.04
CA ASP A 297 -17.90 15.66 22.96
C ASP A 297 -16.73 15.78 23.94
N ILE A 298 -15.56 16.16 23.42
CA ILE A 298 -14.32 16.26 24.20
C ILE A 298 -14.38 17.43 25.19
N ASP A 299 -15.00 18.56 24.83
CA ASP A 299 -15.08 19.74 25.67
C ASP A 299 -16.06 19.53 26.83
N GLU A 300 -17.17 18.86 26.58
CA GLU A 300 -18.11 18.45 27.63
C GLU A 300 -17.43 17.48 28.61
N ALA A 301 -16.76 16.46 28.08
CA ALA A 301 -15.96 15.52 28.86
C ALA A 301 -14.90 16.24 29.71
N SER A 302 -14.14 17.16 29.11
CA SER A 302 -13.13 17.96 29.81
C SER A 302 -13.75 18.80 30.91
N THR A 303 -14.87 19.46 30.65
CA THR A 303 -15.56 20.30 31.63
C THR A 303 -16.01 19.49 32.85
N SER A 304 -16.48 18.25 32.64
CA SER A 304 -16.87 17.35 33.72
C SER A 304 -15.70 16.91 34.62
N VAL A 305 -14.48 16.84 34.06
CA VAL A 305 -13.29 16.36 34.78
C VAL A 305 -12.47 17.51 35.37
N TYR A 306 -12.17 18.51 34.55
CA TYR A 306 -11.23 19.61 34.82
C TYR A 306 -11.90 20.97 35.03
N ARG A 307 -13.23 21.08 34.85
CA ARG A 307 -14.00 22.33 34.99
C ARG A 307 -13.64 23.43 33.98
N CYS A 308 -13.07 23.05 32.83
CA CYS A 308 -12.84 23.94 31.69
C CYS A 308 -12.81 23.14 30.38
N LYS A 309 -12.92 23.85 29.25
CA LYS A 309 -12.76 23.27 27.90
C LYS A 309 -11.38 22.65 27.75
N PHE A 310 -11.27 21.64 26.89
CA PHE A 310 -10.04 20.84 26.79
C PHE A 310 -8.87 21.67 26.29
N LEU A 311 -9.11 22.56 25.33
CA LEU A 311 -8.09 23.50 24.85
C LEU A 311 -7.59 24.45 25.94
N ASP A 312 -8.48 24.95 26.80
CA ASP A 312 -8.10 25.85 27.88
C ASP A 312 -7.31 25.12 28.97
N PHE A 313 -7.69 23.87 29.26
CA PHE A 313 -6.89 22.98 30.10
C PHE A 313 -5.49 22.78 29.54
N LEU A 314 -5.36 22.43 28.26
CA LEU A 314 -4.07 22.25 27.60
C LEU A 314 -3.23 23.54 27.61
N ARG A 315 -3.85 24.70 27.37
CA ARG A 315 -3.17 26.01 27.45
C ARG A 315 -2.58 26.27 28.82
N PHE A 316 -3.29 25.92 29.89
CA PHE A 316 -2.83 26.09 31.26
C PHE A 316 -1.70 25.11 31.61
N ASP A 317 -1.87 23.85 31.26
CA ASP A 317 -0.92 22.77 31.55
C ASP A 317 0.40 22.93 30.76
N PHE A 318 0.34 23.48 29.55
CA PHE A 318 1.52 23.73 28.71
C PHE A 318 2.19 25.09 28.94
N ARG A 319 1.78 25.90 29.93
CA ARG A 319 2.35 27.25 30.17
C ARG A 319 3.88 27.30 30.33
N GLY A 320 4.52 26.21 30.78
CA GLY A 320 5.98 26.10 30.89
C GLY A 320 6.71 25.62 29.62
N ILE A 321 5.98 25.16 28.60
CA ILE A 321 6.51 24.56 27.35
C ILE A 321 6.40 25.56 26.18
N GLN A 322 5.66 26.67 26.35
CA GLN A 322 5.31 27.65 25.30
C GLN A 322 6.51 28.27 24.56
N THR A 323 7.70 28.33 25.16
CA THR A 323 8.88 28.95 24.51
C THR A 323 9.48 28.10 23.39
N ASP A 324 9.25 26.79 23.39
CA ASP A 324 9.83 25.84 22.40
C ASP A 324 8.76 25.17 21.51
N MET A 325 7.49 25.53 21.63
CA MET A 325 6.44 24.93 20.81
C MET A 325 6.44 25.48 19.39
N ASP A 326 6.41 24.60 18.40
CA ASP A 326 6.13 24.99 17.01
C ASP A 326 4.74 25.65 16.93
N PRO A 327 4.65 26.97 16.65
CA PRO A 327 3.38 27.67 16.60
C PRO A 327 2.44 27.10 15.54
N ARG A 328 2.97 26.47 14.48
CA ARG A 328 2.14 25.87 13.42
C ARG A 328 1.36 24.67 13.93
N THR A 329 2.04 23.75 14.62
CA THR A 329 1.42 22.56 15.23
C THR A 329 0.32 22.96 16.23
N TRP A 330 0.61 23.95 17.08
CA TRP A 330 -0.37 24.47 18.04
C TRP A 330 -1.57 25.15 17.36
N ASN A 331 -1.32 25.98 16.36
CA ASN A 331 -2.38 26.64 15.60
C ASN A 331 -3.24 25.63 14.85
N SER A 332 -2.66 24.54 14.32
CA SER A 332 -3.42 23.46 13.71
C SER A 332 -4.34 22.78 14.72
N LEU A 333 -3.86 22.45 15.92
CA LEU A 333 -4.70 21.87 16.98
C LEU A 333 -5.93 22.74 17.27
N MET A 334 -5.78 24.07 17.22
CA MET A 334 -6.88 25.01 17.46
C MET A 334 -7.83 25.08 16.25
N ALA A 335 -7.26 25.25 15.05
CA ALA A 335 -8.02 25.50 13.82
C ALA A 335 -8.77 24.25 13.34
N ASN A 336 -8.18 23.07 13.55
CA ASN A 336 -8.70 21.79 13.05
C ASN A 336 -9.37 20.96 14.17
N ASP A 337 -9.82 21.61 15.24
CA ASP A 337 -10.53 21.02 16.37
C ASP A 337 -9.92 19.69 16.84
N TYR A 338 -8.73 19.81 17.43
CA TYR A 338 -7.94 18.72 17.98
C TYR A 338 -7.25 17.79 16.96
N VAL A 339 -7.40 18.04 15.65
CA VAL A 339 -6.63 17.35 14.61
C VAL A 339 -5.31 18.09 14.34
N VAL A 340 -4.20 17.35 14.31
CA VAL A 340 -2.87 17.95 14.14
C VAL A 340 -2.37 17.75 12.72
N GLU A 341 -2.06 18.85 12.06
CA GLU A 341 -1.30 18.89 10.81
C GLU A 341 0.19 18.72 11.13
N LEU A 342 0.77 17.61 10.69
CA LEU A 342 2.16 17.27 10.89
C LEU A 342 2.99 17.47 9.63
N ASN A 343 4.25 17.82 9.83
CA ASN A 343 5.22 17.92 8.75
C ASN A 343 5.75 16.53 8.39
N CYS A 344 6.01 16.32 7.10
CA CYS A 344 6.76 15.17 6.60
C CYS A 344 8.03 15.62 5.88
N SER A 345 9.09 14.81 5.97
CA SER A 345 10.30 14.98 5.17
C SER A 345 10.40 13.90 4.10
N CYS A 346 11.06 14.25 2.99
CA CYS A 346 11.46 13.29 1.96
C CYS A 346 12.80 12.68 2.40
N VAL A 347 12.79 11.40 2.77
CA VAL A 347 13.99 10.71 3.27
C VAL A 347 14.75 9.97 2.16
N TRP A 348 14.05 9.59 1.10
CA TRP A 348 14.64 9.05 -0.12
C TRP A 348 13.76 9.38 -1.32
N ARG A 349 14.36 9.67 -2.47
CA ARG A 349 13.65 9.90 -3.72
C ARG A 349 14.46 9.32 -4.87
N GLN A 350 13.79 8.54 -5.70
CA GLN A 350 14.33 8.08 -6.98
C GLN A 350 14.73 9.29 -7.86
N ARG A 351 16.01 9.40 -8.22
CA ARG A 351 16.45 10.42 -9.20
C ARG A 351 16.11 9.99 -10.63
N GLN A 352 15.00 10.49 -11.16
CA GLN A 352 14.67 10.36 -12.57
C GLN A 352 15.59 11.26 -13.43
N GLY A 353 16.35 10.67 -14.36
CA GLY A 353 16.89 11.44 -15.50
C GLY A 353 18.39 11.35 -15.81
N ASN A 354 19.24 10.71 -15.00
CA ASN A 354 20.69 10.64 -15.28
C ASN A 354 21.18 9.25 -15.73
N VAL A 355 20.28 8.28 -15.88
CA VAL A 355 20.65 6.92 -16.30
C VAL A 355 21.05 6.94 -17.78
N LYS A 356 22.20 6.36 -18.13
CA LYS A 356 22.61 6.16 -19.53
C LYS A 356 22.00 4.87 -20.10
N ASP A 357 20.67 4.74 -19.96
CA ASP A 357 19.89 3.61 -20.45
C ASP A 357 19.71 3.65 -21.98
N ASP A 358 18.97 2.69 -22.54
CA ASP A 358 18.80 2.59 -23.98
C ASP A 358 18.04 3.77 -24.60
N LEU A 359 17.18 4.45 -23.84
CA LEU A 359 16.56 5.71 -24.26
C LEU A 359 17.64 6.79 -24.41
N TYR A 360 18.53 6.92 -23.43
CA TYR A 360 19.67 7.83 -23.54
C TYR A 360 20.58 7.47 -24.73
N LYS A 361 20.91 6.19 -24.91
CA LYS A 361 21.70 5.72 -26.07
C LYS A 361 20.99 6.00 -27.40
N LEU A 362 19.68 5.84 -27.48
CA LEU A 362 18.90 6.07 -28.71
C LEU A 362 19.02 7.52 -29.19
N PHE A 363 18.91 8.47 -28.27
CA PHE A 363 18.96 9.90 -28.61
C PHE A 363 20.38 10.47 -28.70
N HIS A 364 21.39 9.77 -28.17
CA HIS A 364 22.79 10.18 -28.25
C HIS A 364 23.62 9.38 -29.27
N ARG A 365 23.15 8.23 -29.76
CA ARG A 365 23.80 7.41 -30.81
C ARG A 365 23.97 8.15 -32.14
N GLN A 366 23.17 9.17 -32.42
CA GLN A 366 23.27 9.95 -33.66
C GLN A 366 24.48 10.90 -33.68
N VAL A 367 25.10 11.19 -32.53
CA VAL A 367 26.24 12.11 -32.46
C VAL A 367 27.55 11.40 -32.84
N ASP A 368 27.70 10.12 -32.50
CA ASP A 368 28.93 9.36 -32.76
C ASP A 368 29.14 8.98 -34.24
N ILE A 369 28.12 9.13 -35.11
CA ILE A 369 28.23 8.83 -36.55
C ILE A 369 28.77 10.05 -37.34
N TYR A 370 28.82 11.24 -36.74
CA TYR A 370 29.26 12.47 -37.42
C TYR A 370 30.60 13.04 -36.92
N ASP A 371 31.30 12.37 -36.01
CA ASP A 371 32.55 12.86 -35.40
C ASP A 371 33.83 12.12 -35.87
N GLU A 372 33.80 11.46 -37.04
CA GLU A 372 35.02 10.91 -37.67
C GLU A 372 35.83 11.94 -38.50
N GLU A 373 35.34 13.16 -38.71
CA GLU A 373 36.10 14.21 -39.42
C GLU A 373 35.98 15.58 -38.75
N ARG A 374 36.58 15.75 -37.57
CA ARG A 374 37.01 17.09 -37.14
C ARG A 374 38.35 17.03 -36.42
N GLU A 375 39.36 17.48 -37.15
CA GLU A 375 40.72 17.72 -36.68
C GLU A 375 40.71 18.44 -35.32
N ARG A 376 41.38 17.83 -34.34
CA ARG A 376 41.74 18.49 -33.09
C ARG A 376 42.72 19.64 -33.38
N PRO A 377 42.48 20.87 -32.90
CA PRO A 377 43.57 21.80 -32.66
C PRO A 377 44.11 21.54 -31.25
N ALA A 378 45.38 21.14 -31.19
CA ALA A 378 46.13 21.06 -29.95
C ALA A 378 46.42 22.46 -29.38
N SER A 379 46.06 22.64 -28.11
CA SER A 379 46.74 23.41 -27.06
C SER A 379 47.28 24.83 -27.36
N ARG A 380 46.86 25.82 -26.55
CA ARG A 380 47.72 26.62 -25.63
C ARG A 380 46.97 27.79 -24.99
N GLY A 381 47.10 27.91 -23.66
CA GLY A 381 47.56 29.17 -23.06
C GLY A 381 46.58 30.01 -22.24
N SER A 382 46.91 30.09 -20.95
CA SER A 382 46.95 31.29 -20.10
C SER A 382 45.69 31.80 -19.38
N LEU A 383 45.78 31.66 -18.06
CA LEU A 383 45.24 32.57 -17.05
C LEU A 383 45.58 34.04 -17.38
N THR A 384 44.61 34.95 -17.29
CA THR A 384 44.70 36.27 -16.63
C THR A 384 43.28 36.85 -16.49
N GLY A 385 43.04 37.54 -15.37
CA GLY A 385 41.70 37.95 -14.94
C GLY A 385 41.20 39.31 -15.44
N SER A 386 40.00 39.64 -14.97
CA SER A 386 39.52 41.01 -14.82
C SER A 386 38.47 41.03 -13.71
N MET A 387 38.80 41.74 -12.63
CA MET A 387 37.89 42.24 -11.61
C MET A 387 37.17 43.51 -12.09
N ASP A 388 36.13 43.89 -11.33
CA ASP A 388 35.44 45.19 -11.20
C ASP A 388 34.14 45.37 -12.01
N SER A 389 33.01 45.85 -11.47
CA SER A 389 32.71 46.43 -10.16
C SER A 389 31.18 46.50 -9.88
N SER A 390 30.82 46.39 -8.60
CA SER A 390 29.81 47.15 -7.83
C SER A 390 28.42 47.52 -8.41
N ALA A 391 27.36 47.04 -7.73
CA ALA A 391 26.37 47.92 -7.06
C ALA A 391 25.49 47.14 -6.06
N ARG A 392 25.42 47.66 -4.82
CA ARG A 392 24.63 47.17 -3.69
C ARG A 392 23.13 47.30 -3.95
N SER A 393 22.34 46.30 -3.54
CA SER A 393 21.06 46.57 -2.88
C SER A 393 20.70 45.48 -1.86
N SER A 394 20.40 45.95 -0.66
CA SER A 394 20.01 45.18 0.51
C SER A 394 18.52 44.84 0.47
N SER A 395 18.17 43.56 0.34
CA SER A 395 16.86 43.05 0.79
C SER A 395 16.94 41.58 1.24
N LEU A 396 17.72 41.33 2.30
CA LEU A 396 17.63 40.07 3.03
C LEU A 396 16.39 40.08 3.94
N ARG A 397 15.20 39.89 3.36
CA ARG A 397 14.01 39.44 4.08
C ARG A 397 13.16 38.53 3.19
N ARG A 398 13.02 37.28 3.65
CA ARG A 398 12.05 36.24 3.24
C ARG A 398 12.14 35.73 1.78
N SER A 399 12.94 34.69 1.58
CA SER A 399 12.65 33.64 0.56
C SER A 399 13.41 32.32 0.76
N ILE A 400 14.03 32.06 1.91
CA ILE A 400 14.92 30.89 2.13
C ILE A 400 14.15 29.60 2.48
N LEU A 401 12.83 29.52 2.31
CA LEU A 401 12.07 28.27 2.57
C LEU A 401 11.24 27.72 1.41
N GLU A 402 11.36 28.28 0.20
CA GLU A 402 10.64 27.78 -0.99
C GLU A 402 11.54 27.55 -2.20
N ARG A 403 12.85 27.35 -1.99
CA ARG A 403 13.62 26.63 -2.99
C ARG A 403 13.43 25.15 -2.71
N THR A 404 12.59 24.54 -3.54
CA THR A 404 12.86 23.23 -4.13
C THR A 404 14.34 22.90 -4.00
N ILE A 405 14.65 21.73 -3.45
CA ILE A 405 15.95 21.09 -3.67
C ILE A 405 15.96 20.74 -5.16
N ASP A 406 16.12 21.80 -5.96
CA ASP A 406 16.30 21.77 -7.38
C ASP A 406 17.63 21.09 -7.63
N ALA A 407 17.61 20.26 -8.67
CA ALA A 407 18.74 19.51 -9.16
C ALA A 407 20.04 20.32 -9.08
N VAL A 408 21.10 19.68 -8.61
CA VAL A 408 22.48 20.16 -8.78
C VAL A 408 22.60 20.75 -10.19
N PRO A 409 23.14 21.98 -10.36
CA PRO A 409 23.24 22.59 -11.68
C PRO A 409 24.22 21.76 -12.50
N CYS A 410 23.69 20.85 -13.32
CA CYS A 410 24.46 20.14 -14.33
C CYS A 410 24.80 21.15 -15.44
N TYR A 411 26.06 21.56 -15.51
CA TYR A 411 26.59 22.53 -16.46
C TYR A 411 26.56 22.07 -17.93
N ASN A 412 26.03 20.88 -18.25
CA ASN A 412 25.89 20.35 -19.61
C ASN A 412 24.48 19.78 -19.87
N ASN A 413 23.43 20.59 -19.83
CA ASN A 413 22.07 20.13 -20.18
C ASN A 413 21.79 20.39 -21.67
N SER A 414 22.09 19.41 -22.54
CA SER A 414 21.63 19.46 -23.93
C SER A 414 20.09 19.48 -23.98
N ALA A 415 19.49 20.05 -25.04
CA ALA A 415 18.03 20.01 -25.22
C ALA A 415 17.50 18.56 -25.25
N THR A 416 18.30 17.65 -25.79
CA THR A 416 18.08 16.20 -25.81
C THR A 416 17.99 15.61 -24.40
N ASP A 417 18.89 15.97 -23.49
CA ASP A 417 18.85 15.49 -22.11
C ASP A 417 17.61 15.97 -21.36
N ARG A 418 17.17 17.21 -21.62
CA ARG A 418 15.91 17.73 -21.08
C ARG A 418 14.71 16.96 -21.62
N PHE A 419 14.69 16.67 -22.93
CA PHE A 419 13.63 15.89 -23.56
C PHE A 419 13.55 14.46 -23.02
N ILE A 420 14.69 13.76 -22.90
CA ILE A 420 14.78 12.43 -22.29
C ILE A 420 14.27 12.48 -20.84
N ARG A 421 14.64 13.51 -20.07
CA ARG A 421 14.11 13.72 -18.71
C ARG A 421 12.61 13.87 -18.69
N CYS A 422 12.04 14.67 -19.60
CA CYS A 422 10.59 14.85 -19.71
C CYS A 422 9.87 13.54 -20.07
N ILE A 423 10.42 12.72 -20.97
CA ILE A 423 9.87 11.38 -21.27
C ILE A 423 9.87 10.52 -20.01
N ARG A 424 10.99 10.46 -19.29
CA ARG A 424 11.12 9.66 -18.04
C ARG A 424 10.20 10.15 -16.93
N GLN A 425 9.96 11.45 -16.85
CA GLN A 425 9.01 12.03 -15.91
C GLN A 425 7.56 11.68 -16.25
N ASN A 426 7.26 11.31 -17.50
CA ASN A 426 5.93 10.83 -17.89
C ASN A 426 5.77 9.31 -17.74
N THR A 427 6.64 8.65 -16.95
CA THR A 427 6.42 7.26 -16.49
C THR A 427 5.10 7.17 -15.72
N CYS A 428 4.35 6.10 -15.97
CA CYS A 428 3.02 5.89 -15.42
C CYS A 428 3.07 4.63 -14.56
N PRO A 429 3.63 4.73 -13.34
CA PRO A 429 3.66 3.60 -12.43
C PRO A 429 2.23 3.18 -12.09
N VAL A 430 1.99 1.88 -12.15
CA VAL A 430 0.65 1.29 -11.94
C VAL A 430 0.58 0.60 -10.59
N ASP A 431 1.63 -0.12 -10.20
CA ASP A 431 1.65 -0.87 -8.94
C ASP A 431 3.04 -0.89 -8.29
N ILE A 432 3.06 -1.04 -6.97
CA ILE A 432 4.29 -1.15 -6.16
C ILE A 432 4.18 -2.25 -5.11
N ARG A 433 5.27 -3.00 -4.93
CA ARG A 433 5.44 -4.01 -3.90
C ARG A 433 6.77 -3.81 -3.17
N ILE A 434 6.79 -4.17 -1.89
CA ILE A 434 7.98 -4.03 -1.04
C ILE A 434 8.26 -5.42 -0.47
N VAL A 435 9.49 -5.89 -0.61
CA VAL A 435 9.90 -7.23 -0.14
C VAL A 435 11.19 -7.16 0.66
N ASN A 436 11.34 -8.11 1.59
CA ASN A 436 12.55 -8.33 2.36
C ASN A 436 13.46 -9.32 1.64
N THR A 437 14.75 -9.02 1.53
CA THR A 437 15.74 -9.88 0.87
C THR A 437 16.65 -10.65 1.83
N LYS A 438 16.42 -10.59 3.15
CA LYS A 438 17.30 -11.22 4.16
C LYS A 438 17.44 -12.75 4.07
N LEU A 439 16.71 -13.46 3.23
CA LEU A 439 16.76 -14.94 3.16
C LEU A 439 16.86 -15.46 1.73
N GLY A 440 18.10 -15.58 1.28
CA GLY A 440 18.54 -16.50 0.22
C GLY A 440 19.62 -17.48 0.69
N ASP A 441 20.14 -17.33 1.91
CA ASP A 441 21.18 -18.19 2.46
C ASP A 441 20.59 -19.27 3.36
N ASP A 442 20.93 -20.50 3.03
CA ASP A 442 20.64 -21.71 3.79
C ASP A 442 21.18 -21.53 5.23
N PRO A 443 20.41 -21.80 6.30
CA PRO A 443 20.90 -21.66 7.69
C PRO A 443 22.06 -22.61 8.04
N MET A 444 22.51 -23.44 7.10
CA MET A 444 23.66 -24.35 7.21
C MET A 444 24.94 -23.83 6.54
N SER A 445 24.92 -22.70 5.83
CA SER A 445 26.12 -22.08 5.24
C SER A 445 26.68 -20.93 6.09
N ALA A 446 26.58 -21.04 7.42
CA ALA A 446 27.34 -20.20 8.35
C ALA A 446 28.83 -20.62 8.35
N THR A 447 29.49 -20.54 7.21
CA THR A 447 30.93 -20.37 7.16
C THR A 447 31.23 -18.92 7.46
N ASN A 448 32.04 -18.69 8.50
CA ASN A 448 32.50 -17.40 8.99
C ASN A 448 33.24 -16.57 7.92
N GLU A 449 32.53 -16.02 6.94
CA GLU A 449 33.01 -15.00 6.00
C GLU A 449 32.22 -13.69 6.10
N ASP A 450 31.67 -13.40 7.29
CA ASP A 450 30.85 -12.22 7.60
C ASP A 450 31.63 -10.89 7.74
N ASP A 451 32.85 -10.78 7.18
CA ASP A 451 33.68 -9.57 7.30
C ASP A 451 33.92 -8.80 5.99
N HIS A 452 33.33 -9.21 4.86
CA HIS A 452 33.54 -8.53 3.57
C HIS A 452 32.43 -7.57 3.09
N ASP A 453 31.32 -7.42 3.81
CA ASP A 453 30.21 -6.50 3.40
C ASP A 453 30.10 -5.21 4.24
N SER A 454 31.20 -4.82 4.91
CA SER A 454 31.32 -3.59 5.73
C SER A 454 31.21 -2.26 4.95
N ASN A 455 31.01 -2.30 3.62
CA ASN A 455 30.87 -1.12 2.77
C ASN A 455 29.43 -0.82 2.32
N ARG A 456 28.41 -1.54 2.80
CA ARG A 456 27.01 -1.31 2.43
C ARG A 456 26.26 -0.46 3.46
N THR A 457 26.65 0.80 3.60
CA THR A 457 25.95 1.75 4.48
C THR A 457 24.62 2.19 3.84
N SER A 458 23.51 1.79 4.45
CA SER A 458 22.20 2.40 4.23
C SER A 458 22.10 3.67 5.08
N PHE A 459 21.63 4.77 4.50
CA PHE A 459 21.55 6.07 5.19
C PHE A 459 20.39 6.17 6.20
N LEU A 460 19.36 5.34 6.07
CA LEU A 460 18.14 5.43 6.89
C LEU A 460 18.27 4.59 8.16
N THR A 461 18.43 3.28 8.00
CA THR A 461 18.87 2.30 9.01
C THR A 461 19.50 1.11 8.29
N ASP A 462 20.26 0.26 9.00
CA ASP A 462 20.82 -0.98 8.43
C ASP A 462 19.73 -1.89 7.86
N ASP A 463 18.48 -1.81 8.34
CA ASP A 463 17.39 -2.67 7.86
C ASP A 463 16.91 -2.34 6.43
N TYR A 464 17.13 -1.12 5.94
CA TYR A 464 16.81 -0.76 4.55
C TYR A 464 17.76 -1.43 3.54
N LYS A 465 18.90 -1.99 3.98
CA LYS A 465 19.84 -2.68 3.10
C LYS A 465 19.24 -3.94 2.46
N ASP A 466 18.18 -4.47 3.08
CA ASP A 466 17.47 -5.68 2.65
C ASP A 466 16.07 -5.38 2.13
N MET A 467 15.74 -4.10 1.93
CA MET A 467 14.46 -3.68 1.38
C MET A 467 14.56 -3.39 -0.11
N ASP A 468 13.79 -4.15 -0.88
CA ASP A 468 13.59 -3.89 -2.30
C ASP A 468 12.18 -3.36 -2.56
N ILE A 469 12.11 -2.25 -3.29
CA ILE A 469 10.87 -1.67 -3.78
C ILE A 469 10.75 -2.02 -5.26
N ILE A 470 9.78 -2.87 -5.58
CA ILE A 470 9.51 -3.34 -6.93
C ILE A 470 8.38 -2.47 -7.49
N THR A 471 8.64 -1.83 -8.62
CA THR A 471 7.72 -0.93 -9.30
C THR A 471 7.35 -1.48 -10.67
N LEU A 472 6.06 -1.40 -10.99
CA LEU A 472 5.50 -1.80 -12.27
C LEU A 472 5.03 -0.54 -13.03
N ASP A 473 5.55 -0.30 -14.22
CA ASP A 473 5.06 0.76 -15.13
C ASP A 473 4.04 0.19 -16.12
N LYS A 474 3.06 1.02 -16.49
CA LYS A 474 2.05 0.74 -17.51
C LYS A 474 2.68 0.36 -18.85
N PHE A 475 3.84 0.91 -19.18
CA PHE A 475 4.57 0.70 -20.45
C PHE A 475 5.52 -0.49 -20.40
N LEU A 476 5.10 -1.58 -19.75
CA LEU A 476 5.83 -2.84 -19.70
C LEU A 476 7.23 -2.73 -19.08
N CYS A 477 7.37 -1.93 -18.02
CA CYS A 477 8.63 -1.87 -17.29
C CYS A 477 8.47 -2.46 -15.89
N LEU A 478 9.42 -3.33 -15.53
CA LEU A 478 9.59 -3.82 -14.16
C LEU A 478 10.92 -3.31 -13.64
N THR A 479 10.89 -2.60 -12.52
CA THR A 479 12.12 -2.08 -11.90
C THR A 479 12.16 -2.44 -10.42
N ALA A 480 13.31 -2.92 -9.94
CA ALA A 480 13.56 -3.13 -8.53
C ALA A 480 14.57 -2.08 -8.03
N PHE A 481 14.17 -1.32 -7.02
CA PHE A 481 15.02 -0.34 -6.35
C PHE A 481 15.39 -0.83 -4.96
N ARG A 482 16.63 -0.55 -4.55
CA ARG A 482 17.04 -0.64 -3.16
C ARG A 482 17.45 0.75 -2.71
N PRO A 483 16.80 1.35 -1.69
CA PRO A 483 17.14 2.69 -1.24
C PRO A 483 18.60 2.77 -0.81
N LYS A 484 19.43 3.43 -1.62
CA LYS A 484 20.84 3.71 -1.39
C LYS A 484 21.16 5.14 -1.85
N TYR A 485 22.37 5.62 -1.57
CA TYR A 485 22.88 6.89 -2.11
C TYR A 485 23.02 6.89 -3.63
N ILE A 486 23.22 5.70 -4.21
CA ILE A 486 23.33 5.48 -5.66
C ILE A 486 21.94 5.12 -6.17
N ASP A 487 21.45 5.87 -7.15
CA ASP A 487 20.08 5.79 -7.67
C ASP A 487 19.92 4.78 -8.82
N GLU A 488 20.78 3.77 -8.89
CA GLU A 488 20.70 2.74 -9.91
C GLU A 488 19.74 1.63 -9.46
N PRO A 489 18.79 1.23 -10.32
CA PRO A 489 17.94 0.09 -10.01
C PRO A 489 18.79 -1.18 -9.93
N LEU A 490 18.48 -2.06 -8.99
CA LEU A 490 19.11 -3.38 -8.90
C LEU A 490 18.81 -4.23 -10.14
N MET A 491 17.61 -4.06 -10.67
CA MET A 491 17.12 -4.74 -11.85
C MET A 491 16.17 -3.80 -12.58
N LYS A 492 16.31 -3.72 -13.90
CA LYS A 492 15.41 -2.96 -14.77
C LYS A 492 15.16 -3.77 -16.04
N LEU A 493 13.89 -4.10 -16.28
CA LEU A 493 13.42 -4.69 -17.53
C LEU A 493 12.72 -3.58 -18.33
N ASP A 494 13.42 -3.03 -19.32
CA ASP A 494 13.03 -1.81 -20.02
C ASP A 494 12.07 -2.04 -21.19
N SER A 495 12.06 -3.24 -21.76
CA SER A 495 11.15 -3.60 -22.83
C SER A 495 10.96 -5.10 -22.88
N PHE A 496 9.75 -5.56 -22.61
CA PHE A 496 9.40 -6.97 -22.85
C PHE A 496 9.42 -7.28 -24.35
N HIS A 497 9.47 -6.29 -25.25
CA HIS A 497 9.45 -6.50 -26.70
C HIS A 497 10.83 -6.58 -27.35
N SER A 498 11.94 -6.42 -26.62
CA SER A 498 13.29 -6.55 -27.21
C SER A 498 13.68 -8.01 -27.39
N VAL A 499 13.06 -8.69 -28.36
CA VAL A 499 13.38 -10.08 -28.70
C VAL A 499 14.27 -10.13 -29.93
N THR A 500 15.38 -10.85 -29.85
CA THR A 500 16.22 -11.15 -31.02
C THR A 500 15.46 -11.98 -32.05
N LYS A 501 15.76 -11.79 -33.34
CA LYS A 501 15.01 -12.47 -34.41
C LYS A 501 15.19 -13.99 -34.41
N ASP A 502 16.23 -14.49 -33.75
CA ASP A 502 16.70 -15.88 -33.79
C ASP A 502 16.21 -16.73 -32.60
N ALA A 503 15.31 -16.20 -31.76
CA ALA A 503 14.77 -16.94 -30.62
C ALA A 503 14.05 -18.23 -31.06
N THR A 504 14.47 -19.36 -30.49
CA THR A 504 14.02 -20.72 -30.83
C THR A 504 12.56 -21.02 -30.43
N ASN A 505 11.93 -20.18 -29.61
CA ASN A 505 10.58 -20.36 -29.09
C ASN A 505 9.60 -19.33 -29.69
N SER A 506 9.11 -19.62 -30.89
CA SER A 506 8.24 -18.73 -31.67
C SER A 506 6.92 -18.38 -30.98
N GLU A 507 6.31 -19.35 -30.27
CA GLU A 507 5.06 -19.16 -29.53
C GLU A 507 5.25 -18.24 -28.32
N ALA A 508 6.31 -18.45 -27.52
CA ALA A 508 6.64 -17.56 -26.40
C ALA A 508 6.98 -16.14 -26.88
N ARG A 509 7.64 -16.01 -28.03
CA ARG A 509 7.86 -14.71 -28.65
C ARG A 509 6.57 -14.02 -29.05
N TRP A 510 5.61 -14.74 -29.61
CA TRP A 510 4.32 -14.18 -29.98
C TRP A 510 3.55 -13.72 -28.73
N ALA A 511 3.49 -14.55 -27.70
CA ALA A 511 2.90 -14.21 -26.40
C ALA A 511 3.51 -12.93 -25.80
N LEU A 512 4.83 -12.81 -25.85
CA LEU A 512 5.56 -11.65 -25.34
C LEU A 512 5.28 -10.38 -26.15
N MET A 513 5.13 -10.50 -27.46
CA MET A 513 4.75 -9.40 -28.36
C MET A 513 3.29 -8.97 -28.20
N ASN A 514 2.42 -9.84 -27.68
CA ASN A 514 1.01 -9.53 -27.42
C ASN A 514 0.79 -8.72 -26.13
N LEU A 515 1.74 -8.72 -25.19
CA LEU A 515 1.67 -7.90 -23.97
C LEU A 515 1.49 -6.42 -24.36
N SER A 516 0.62 -5.68 -23.65
CA SER A 516 0.32 -4.30 -24.07
C SER A 516 0.27 -3.28 -22.94
N SER A 517 -0.19 -3.66 -21.75
CA SER A 517 -0.34 -2.74 -20.62
C SER A 517 -0.44 -3.50 -19.31
N PHE A 518 0.65 -3.48 -18.55
CA PHE A 518 0.69 -4.04 -17.19
C PHE A 518 -0.31 -3.35 -16.26
N LYS A 519 -0.95 -4.17 -15.41
CA LYS A 519 -2.07 -3.75 -14.55
C LYS A 519 -1.83 -3.99 -13.07
N LYS A 520 -1.25 -5.13 -12.70
CA LYS A 520 -1.07 -5.47 -11.28
C LYS A 520 0.13 -6.38 -11.08
N LEU A 521 0.84 -6.17 -9.97
CA LEU A 521 1.98 -6.96 -9.55
C LEU A 521 1.64 -7.73 -8.27
N PHE A 522 1.94 -9.01 -8.24
CA PHE A 522 1.88 -9.84 -7.04
C PHE A 522 3.24 -10.46 -6.77
N MET A 523 3.63 -10.49 -5.50
CA MET A 523 4.82 -11.20 -5.05
C MET A 523 4.36 -12.56 -4.53
N ILE A 524 4.78 -13.64 -5.19
CA ILE A 524 4.53 -15.02 -4.71
C ILE A 524 5.57 -15.36 -3.66
N THR A 525 6.83 -15.04 -3.91
CA THR A 525 7.92 -15.14 -2.94
C THR A 525 8.69 -13.81 -2.93
N ASN A 526 9.79 -13.72 -2.16
CA ASN A 526 10.67 -12.56 -2.19
C ASN A 526 11.34 -12.36 -3.57
N SER A 527 11.34 -13.37 -4.46
CA SER A 527 11.94 -13.31 -5.80
C SER A 527 10.94 -13.47 -6.95
N ILE A 528 9.90 -14.30 -6.77
CA ILE A 528 8.94 -14.65 -7.81
C ILE A 528 7.85 -13.59 -7.90
N CYS A 529 7.83 -12.88 -9.03
CA CYS A 529 6.88 -11.84 -9.39
C CYS A 529 5.85 -12.40 -10.38
N MET A 530 4.56 -12.20 -10.10
CA MET A 530 3.46 -12.49 -11.03
C MET A 530 2.84 -11.17 -11.48
N ILE A 531 2.86 -10.91 -12.79
CA ILE A 531 2.42 -9.65 -13.40
C ILE A 531 1.24 -9.94 -14.31
N PHE A 532 0.15 -9.22 -14.09
CA PHE A 532 -1.03 -9.28 -14.96
C PHE A 532 -0.99 -8.17 -16.01
N ASP A 533 -1.14 -8.58 -17.26
CA ASP A 533 -1.32 -7.73 -18.42
C ASP A 533 -2.76 -7.85 -18.95
N THR A 534 -3.14 -6.95 -19.84
CA THR A 534 -4.35 -7.08 -20.67
C THR A 534 -4.44 -8.35 -21.53
N PHE A 535 -3.31 -8.87 -22.01
CA PHE A 535 -3.22 -10.01 -22.94
C PHE A 535 -2.44 -11.19 -22.37
N GLY A 536 -2.20 -11.22 -21.06
CA GLY A 536 -1.52 -12.36 -20.48
C GLY A 536 -1.12 -12.21 -19.04
N VAL A 537 -0.39 -13.21 -18.57
CA VAL A 537 0.22 -13.23 -17.24
C VAL A 537 1.69 -13.61 -17.38
N VAL A 538 2.55 -12.85 -16.74
CA VAL A 538 3.99 -13.07 -16.73
C VAL A 538 4.42 -13.54 -15.34
N LEU A 539 5.31 -14.53 -15.30
CA LEU A 539 6.00 -14.98 -14.10
C LEU A 539 7.50 -14.72 -14.27
N ILE A 540 8.10 -14.00 -13.32
CA ILE A 540 9.53 -13.68 -13.32
C ILE A 540 10.14 -14.09 -12.00
N ASP A 541 11.21 -14.87 -12.02
CA ASP A 541 12.11 -15.00 -10.87
C ASP A 541 13.24 -14.00 -11.01
N ARG A 542 13.13 -12.89 -10.28
CA ARG A 542 14.04 -11.74 -10.40
C ARG A 542 15.49 -12.05 -10.03
N PHE A 543 15.75 -13.14 -9.32
CA PHE A 543 17.11 -13.56 -8.96
C PHE A 543 17.74 -14.48 -10.00
N LYS A 544 16.95 -15.04 -10.93
CA LYS A 544 17.43 -15.92 -12.01
C LYS A 544 17.51 -15.24 -13.38
N VAL A 545 17.00 -14.02 -13.51
CA VAL A 545 17.12 -13.25 -14.76
C VAL A 545 18.58 -12.81 -14.94
N VAL A 546 19.20 -13.32 -16.00
CA VAL A 546 20.57 -12.99 -16.41
C VAL A 546 20.56 -11.97 -17.54
N ASN A 547 19.70 -12.15 -18.54
CA ASN A 547 19.52 -11.23 -19.67
C ASN A 547 18.26 -10.37 -19.48
N SER A 548 18.44 -9.11 -19.10
CA SER A 548 17.35 -8.14 -18.95
C SER A 548 16.86 -7.54 -20.27
N HIS A 549 17.58 -7.76 -21.37
CA HIS A 549 17.25 -7.24 -22.70
C HIS A 549 16.47 -8.27 -23.52
N ASP A 550 16.94 -9.52 -23.59
CA ASP A 550 16.20 -10.60 -24.25
C ASP A 550 15.69 -11.62 -23.22
N LEU A 551 14.41 -11.48 -22.85
CA LEU A 551 13.80 -12.33 -21.84
C LEU A 551 13.73 -13.81 -22.26
N LEU A 552 13.70 -14.10 -23.56
CA LEU A 552 13.61 -15.47 -24.06
C LEU A 552 14.95 -16.22 -24.03
N GLU A 553 16.07 -15.52 -23.90
CA GLU A 553 17.39 -16.14 -23.70
C GLU A 553 17.60 -16.66 -22.27
N ASN A 554 16.84 -16.16 -21.30
CA ASN A 554 16.89 -16.68 -19.93
C ASN A 554 16.30 -18.08 -19.85
N ASP A 555 16.62 -18.86 -18.82
CA ASP A 555 16.01 -20.18 -18.60
C ASP A 555 14.48 -20.07 -18.32
N PRO A 556 13.64 -21.08 -18.67
CA PRO A 556 12.23 -21.12 -18.28
C PRO A 556 11.97 -20.96 -16.77
N GLU A 557 12.93 -21.28 -15.91
CA GLU A 557 12.86 -21.01 -14.47
C GLU A 557 12.87 -19.52 -14.13
N ALA A 558 13.54 -18.70 -14.94
CA ALA A 558 13.66 -17.26 -14.69
C ALA A 558 12.46 -16.46 -15.24
N PHE A 559 11.86 -16.92 -16.34
CA PHE A 559 10.80 -16.21 -17.04
C PHE A 559 9.80 -17.18 -17.67
N LYS A 560 8.51 -17.00 -17.37
CA LYS A 560 7.39 -17.73 -18.00
C LYS A 560 6.27 -16.77 -18.39
N ILE A 561 5.47 -17.16 -19.37
CA ILE A 561 4.37 -16.34 -19.90
C ILE A 561 3.15 -17.17 -20.25
N ILE A 562 1.98 -16.61 -19.98
CA ILE A 562 0.67 -17.09 -20.43
C ILE A 562 0.13 -16.07 -21.42
N ASP A 563 -0.19 -16.51 -22.64
CA ASP A 563 -0.92 -15.71 -23.62
C ASP A 563 -2.42 -15.92 -23.44
N PHE A 564 -3.14 -14.86 -23.08
CA PHE A 564 -4.59 -14.91 -22.87
C PHE A 564 -5.21 -13.52 -22.85
N GLU A 565 -6.21 -13.27 -23.69
CA GLU A 565 -6.95 -12.00 -23.70
C GLU A 565 -7.83 -11.83 -22.44
N ILE A 566 -7.31 -11.15 -21.42
CA ILE A 566 -8.05 -10.81 -20.20
C ILE A 566 -8.94 -9.57 -20.44
N GLY A 567 -8.43 -8.61 -21.22
CA GLY A 567 -9.04 -7.31 -21.48
C GLY A 567 -8.55 -6.21 -20.55
N LEU A 568 -9.18 -5.03 -20.60
CA LEU A 568 -8.80 -3.89 -19.76
C LEU A 568 -9.24 -4.11 -18.31
N ILE A 569 -8.30 -4.50 -17.46
CA ILE A 569 -8.50 -4.83 -16.04
C ILE A 569 -8.68 -3.55 -15.19
N ASN A 570 -9.64 -3.58 -14.28
CA ASN A 570 -9.80 -2.58 -13.21
C ASN A 570 -9.11 -3.03 -11.92
N ASP A 571 -9.38 -4.25 -11.45
CA ASP A 571 -8.71 -4.84 -10.28
C ASP A 571 -8.67 -6.38 -10.36
N ILE A 572 -7.81 -7.00 -9.54
CA ILE A 572 -7.56 -8.45 -9.51
C ILE A 572 -7.37 -8.92 -8.07
N ALA A 573 -7.90 -10.10 -7.76
CA ALA A 573 -7.47 -10.91 -6.63
C ALA A 573 -6.97 -12.27 -7.11
N VAL A 574 -5.91 -12.79 -6.49
CA VAL A 574 -5.28 -14.06 -6.88
C VAL A 574 -5.26 -15.03 -5.72
N VAL A 575 -5.65 -16.27 -5.97
CA VAL A 575 -5.53 -17.37 -5.01
C VAL A 575 -4.64 -18.42 -5.62
N ILE A 576 -3.44 -18.59 -5.07
CA ILE A 576 -2.56 -19.69 -5.44
C ILE A 576 -3.15 -20.95 -4.81
N THR A 577 -3.62 -21.87 -5.66
CA THR A 577 -4.24 -23.11 -5.20
C THR A 577 -3.20 -24.18 -4.94
N HIS A 578 -2.09 -24.15 -5.67
CA HIS A 578 -1.02 -25.13 -5.59
C HIS A 578 0.31 -24.52 -6.03
N ILE A 579 1.39 -24.85 -5.33
CA ILE A 579 2.75 -24.44 -5.68
C ILE A 579 3.74 -25.51 -5.21
N ASP A 580 4.38 -26.16 -6.17
CA ASP A 580 5.32 -27.26 -5.91
C ASP A 580 6.66 -26.97 -6.61
N LYS A 581 7.75 -27.18 -5.88
CA LYS A 581 9.10 -27.17 -6.46
C LYS A 581 9.35 -28.48 -7.21
N CYS A 582 9.96 -28.39 -8.38
CA CYS A 582 10.41 -29.56 -9.11
C CYS A 582 11.41 -30.37 -8.27
N HIS A 583 11.11 -31.66 -8.06
CA HIS A 583 11.95 -32.55 -7.26
C HIS A 583 13.32 -32.82 -7.90
N ASP A 584 13.41 -32.75 -9.24
CA ASP A 584 14.62 -33.16 -9.97
C ASP A 584 15.68 -32.04 -10.06
N CYS A 585 15.26 -30.77 -10.10
CA CYS A 585 16.19 -29.63 -10.22
C CYS A 585 16.16 -28.65 -9.03
N GLY A 586 15.13 -28.69 -8.17
CA GLY A 586 14.94 -27.75 -7.07
C GLY A 586 14.66 -26.29 -7.46
N GLY A 587 14.86 -25.93 -8.73
CA GLY A 587 14.82 -24.57 -9.25
C GLY A 587 13.54 -24.15 -9.96
N SER A 588 12.77 -25.07 -10.53
CA SER A 588 11.52 -24.77 -11.24
C SER A 588 10.29 -24.94 -10.34
N TYR A 589 9.26 -24.13 -10.56
CA TYR A 589 7.99 -24.23 -9.85
C TYR A 589 6.86 -24.61 -10.81
N ASN A 590 6.00 -25.50 -10.34
CA ASN A 590 4.65 -25.70 -10.86
C ASN A 590 3.71 -24.82 -10.02
N ILE A 591 2.96 -23.91 -10.65
CA ILE A 591 2.08 -22.98 -9.95
C ILE A 591 0.68 -23.05 -10.58
N GLU A 592 -0.32 -23.39 -9.77
CA GLU A 592 -1.73 -23.29 -10.16
C GLU A 592 -2.38 -22.14 -9.37
N PHE A 593 -3.18 -21.34 -10.05
CA PHE A 593 -3.86 -20.20 -9.42
C PHE A 593 -5.25 -19.97 -10.00
N ILE A 594 -6.09 -19.34 -9.19
CA ILE A 594 -7.37 -18.77 -9.60
C ILE A 594 -7.28 -17.25 -9.46
N ALA A 595 -7.49 -16.54 -10.57
CA ALA A 595 -7.58 -15.08 -10.59
C ALA A 595 -9.04 -14.65 -10.75
N ILE A 596 -9.49 -13.78 -9.85
CA ILE A 596 -10.77 -13.08 -9.94
C ILE A 596 -10.49 -11.70 -10.51
N VAL A 597 -11.09 -11.37 -11.65
CA VAL A 597 -10.76 -10.17 -12.42
C VAL A 597 -12.02 -9.34 -12.70
N THR A 598 -11.94 -8.03 -12.43
CA THR A 598 -12.91 -7.04 -12.91
C THR A 598 -12.34 -6.30 -14.11
N THR A 599 -13.18 -5.98 -15.10
CA THR A 599 -12.76 -5.28 -16.33
C THR A 599 -13.58 -4.02 -16.58
N VAL A 600 -13.03 -3.07 -17.33
CA VAL A 600 -13.73 -1.85 -17.81
C VAL A 600 -15.00 -2.20 -18.60
N ALA A 601 -15.03 -3.36 -19.28
CA ALA A 601 -16.21 -3.87 -19.98
C ALA A 601 -17.37 -4.31 -19.05
N GLY A 602 -17.21 -4.14 -17.72
CA GLY A 602 -18.22 -4.49 -16.72
C GLY A 602 -18.35 -6.01 -16.50
N THR A 603 -17.27 -6.77 -16.77
CA THR A 603 -17.23 -8.21 -16.54
C THR A 603 -16.47 -8.57 -15.28
N LEU A 604 -16.97 -9.60 -14.57
CA LEU A 604 -16.33 -10.29 -13.45
C LEU A 604 -16.01 -11.70 -13.93
N SER A 605 -14.74 -12.05 -14.02
CA SER A 605 -14.32 -13.36 -14.52
C SER A 605 -13.53 -14.12 -13.46
N ALA A 606 -13.76 -15.43 -13.36
CA ALA A 606 -12.90 -16.36 -12.66
C ALA A 606 -12.02 -17.07 -13.69
N LEU A 607 -10.72 -16.85 -13.62
CA LEU A 607 -9.72 -17.42 -14.52
C LEU A 607 -8.89 -18.44 -13.75
N GLN A 608 -8.68 -19.62 -14.31
CA GLN A 608 -7.72 -20.58 -13.80
C GLN A 608 -6.48 -20.54 -14.68
N GLY A 609 -5.32 -20.32 -14.09
CA GLY A 609 -4.03 -20.35 -14.78
C GLY A 609 -3.05 -21.32 -14.14
N ASP A 610 -2.20 -21.89 -14.98
CA ASP A 610 -1.18 -22.88 -14.62
C ASP A 610 0.16 -22.51 -15.27
N PHE A 611 1.25 -22.53 -14.48
CA PHE A 611 2.63 -22.45 -14.95
C PHE A 611 3.34 -23.77 -14.65
N TYR A 612 3.81 -24.47 -15.68
CA TYR A 612 4.42 -25.81 -15.55
C TYR A 612 5.92 -25.74 -15.32
N CYS A 613 6.49 -26.72 -14.61
CA CYS A 613 7.95 -26.85 -14.46
C CYS A 613 8.65 -26.94 -15.83
N HIS A 614 9.79 -26.26 -15.97
CA HIS A 614 10.63 -26.26 -17.18
C HIS A 614 9.98 -25.75 -18.48
N GLU A 615 8.68 -25.45 -18.48
CA GLU A 615 7.99 -24.90 -19.63
C GLU A 615 7.94 -23.37 -19.56
N ARG A 616 8.17 -22.74 -20.72
CA ARG A 616 8.08 -21.28 -20.89
C ARG A 616 6.63 -20.81 -20.88
N LEU A 617 5.76 -21.61 -21.48
CA LEU A 617 4.37 -21.28 -21.73
C LEU A 617 3.51 -21.88 -20.63
N GLY A 618 2.77 -21.05 -19.93
CA GLY A 618 1.67 -21.52 -19.09
C GLY A 618 0.38 -21.65 -19.90
N LYS A 619 -0.69 -22.04 -19.23
CA LYS A 619 -2.04 -22.07 -19.80
C LYS A 619 -3.01 -21.32 -18.88
N MET A 620 -4.02 -20.70 -19.47
CA MET A 620 -5.12 -20.10 -18.72
C MET A 620 -6.44 -20.33 -19.42
N ARG A 621 -7.50 -20.47 -18.62
CA ARG A 621 -8.87 -20.62 -19.10
C ARG A 621 -9.84 -19.85 -18.21
N CYS A 622 -10.87 -19.28 -18.83
CA CYS A 622 -12.00 -18.73 -18.09
C CYS A 622 -12.90 -19.88 -17.62
N ARG A 623 -13.15 -19.94 -16.30
CA ARG A 623 -14.01 -20.94 -15.68
C ARG A 623 -15.45 -20.47 -15.61
N ASP A 624 -15.64 -19.23 -15.19
CA ASP A 624 -16.95 -18.59 -15.16
C ASP A 624 -16.81 -17.07 -15.36
N LYS A 625 -17.90 -16.45 -15.81
CA LYS A 625 -17.96 -15.03 -16.12
C LYS A 625 -19.36 -14.47 -15.90
N LEU A 626 -19.43 -13.40 -15.12
CA LEU A 626 -20.62 -12.58 -14.95
C LEU A 626 -20.44 -11.24 -15.66
N LYS A 627 -21.52 -10.68 -16.19
CA LYS A 627 -21.54 -9.36 -16.82
C LYS A 627 -22.59 -8.47 -16.18
N ILE A 628 -22.23 -7.21 -15.95
CA ILE A 628 -23.19 -6.22 -15.44
C ILE A 628 -24.19 -5.85 -16.54
N ASN A 629 -25.48 -6.01 -16.22
CA ASN A 629 -26.57 -5.69 -17.15
C ASN A 629 -27.23 -4.34 -16.86
N LYS A 630 -26.88 -3.69 -15.74
CA LYS A 630 -27.46 -2.40 -15.34
C LYS A 630 -26.70 -1.24 -16.00
N LYS A 631 -27.42 -0.35 -16.68
CA LYS A 631 -26.88 0.91 -17.20
C LYS A 631 -26.33 1.77 -16.06
N HIS A 632 -25.28 2.53 -16.36
CA HIS A 632 -24.60 3.43 -15.42
C HIS A 632 -23.97 2.77 -14.20
N LYS A 633 -23.81 1.44 -14.19
CA LYS A 633 -23.01 0.74 -13.18
C LYS A 633 -21.82 0.06 -13.85
N PHE A 634 -20.72 -0.01 -13.11
CA PHE A 634 -19.51 -0.72 -13.53
C PHE A 634 -18.94 -1.50 -12.34
N LEU A 635 -17.95 -2.34 -12.60
CA LEU A 635 -17.23 -3.11 -11.57
C LEU A 635 -15.85 -2.50 -11.44
N ASP A 636 -15.37 -2.26 -10.23
CA ASP A 636 -14.10 -1.58 -10.01
C ASP A 636 -13.16 -2.38 -9.10
N GLN A 637 -13.23 -2.17 -7.79
CA GLN A 637 -12.32 -2.76 -6.81
C GLN A 637 -12.78 -4.15 -6.36
N ILE A 638 -11.82 -5.01 -6.03
CA ILE A 638 -12.04 -6.33 -5.43
C ILE A 638 -11.44 -6.31 -4.01
N VAL A 639 -12.08 -7.02 -3.08
CA VAL A 639 -11.49 -7.35 -1.78
C VAL A 639 -11.61 -8.85 -1.53
N LEU A 640 -10.48 -9.52 -1.32
CA LEU A 640 -10.47 -10.91 -0.90
C LEU A 640 -10.83 -10.98 0.59
N LEU A 641 -11.78 -11.85 0.96
CA LEU A 641 -12.32 -11.92 2.33
C LEU A 641 -12.02 -13.24 3.00
N ASP A 642 -12.15 -14.33 2.26
CA ASP A 642 -11.91 -15.66 2.78
C ASP A 642 -11.55 -16.63 1.66
N TYR A 643 -10.68 -17.58 2.02
CA TYR A 643 -10.35 -18.72 1.18
C TYR A 643 -10.26 -19.98 2.03
N GLU A 644 -11.17 -20.90 1.76
CA GLU A 644 -11.08 -22.26 2.29
C GLU A 644 -10.41 -23.14 1.23
N PRO A 645 -9.17 -23.61 1.44
CA PRO A 645 -8.56 -24.57 0.54
C PRO A 645 -9.44 -25.81 0.51
N SER A 646 -9.76 -26.29 -0.70
CA SER A 646 -10.40 -27.59 -0.84
C SER A 646 -9.41 -28.62 -0.28
N ARG A 647 -9.64 -29.10 0.94
CA ARG A 647 -8.93 -30.25 1.50
C ARG A 647 -9.26 -31.45 0.62
N LYS A 648 -8.56 -31.61 -0.51
CA LYS A 648 -8.35 -32.94 -1.07
C LYS A 648 -7.63 -33.68 0.05
N ARG A 649 -8.34 -34.61 0.70
CA ARG A 649 -7.72 -35.60 1.59
C ARG A 649 -6.62 -36.27 0.77
N SER A 650 -5.39 -35.79 0.86
CA SER A 650 -4.26 -36.69 0.70
C SER A 650 -4.44 -37.71 1.81
N ARG A 651 -4.90 -38.90 1.45
CA ARG A 651 -4.54 -40.08 2.22
C ARG A 651 -3.03 -40.16 2.10
N GLU A 652 -2.32 -39.41 2.93
CA GLU A 652 -1.01 -39.86 3.35
C GLU A 652 -1.28 -41.22 3.99
N HIS A 653 -0.93 -42.26 3.26
CA HIS A 653 -0.65 -43.55 3.85
C HIS A 653 0.46 -43.30 4.86
N THR A 654 0.09 -42.98 6.09
CA THR A 654 0.99 -43.01 7.22
C THR A 654 1.64 -44.38 7.21
N ALA A 655 2.96 -44.38 7.10
CA ALA A 655 3.82 -45.57 7.09
C ALA A 655 3.80 -46.34 8.43
N GLU A 656 2.80 -46.11 9.29
CA GLU A 656 2.56 -46.83 10.55
C GLU A 656 1.75 -48.13 10.37
N ASP A 657 1.14 -48.36 9.20
CA ASP A 657 0.37 -49.58 8.93
C ASP A 657 1.21 -50.75 8.34
N ARG A 658 2.51 -50.53 8.09
CA ARG A 658 3.45 -51.59 7.69
C ARG A 658 4.23 -52.23 8.85
N THR A 659 4.28 -51.59 10.02
CA THR A 659 4.96 -52.13 11.21
C THR A 659 4.05 -52.94 12.15
N LYS A 660 2.74 -53.00 11.89
CA LYS A 660 1.79 -53.87 12.62
C LYS A 660 1.45 -55.19 11.90
N ARG A 661 1.94 -55.41 10.68
CA ARG A 661 1.73 -56.66 9.92
C ARG A 661 2.91 -57.64 9.90
N SER A 662 4.03 -57.33 10.56
CA SER A 662 5.21 -58.23 10.66
C SER A 662 5.38 -58.91 12.03
N LYS A 663 4.42 -58.77 12.95
CA LYS A 663 4.40 -59.48 14.24
C LYS A 663 3.19 -60.40 14.39
N VAL A 664 2.91 -61.25 13.41
CA VAL A 664 2.19 -62.51 13.62
C VAL A 664 2.64 -63.48 12.52
N GLN A 665 3.60 -64.35 12.82
CA GLN A 665 3.68 -65.72 12.31
C GLN A 665 4.87 -66.44 12.98
N TYR A 666 4.48 -67.41 13.82
CA TYR A 666 5.20 -68.57 14.40
C TYR A 666 6.66 -68.44 14.85
#